data_AF-A0A965VB35-F1
#
_entry.id   AF-A0A965VB35-F1
#
_cell.length_a   1.000
_cell.length_b   1.000
_cell.length_c   1.000
_cell.angle_alpha   90.00
_cell.angle_beta   90.00
_cell.angle_gamma   90.00
#
_symmetry.space_group_name_H-M   'P 1'
#
loop_
_entity.id
_entity.type
_entity.pdbx_description
1 polymer ?
#
loop_
_entity_poly.entity_id
_entity_poly.type
_entity_poly.pdbx_seq_one_letter_code
_entity_poly.pdbx_strand_id
1 'polypeptide(L)'
;MTAPDSDPAAAAARNGTGSKLNNNDFRMAYVDIDGDNTTFNSSSASLVLPAGADVLFAGLYWGARVNSSFPTGKLSEINNVKFRGPTDGTTYTPLAGTTIGTTTAGAPDSGVSTYQSFKDVTAIVQTEGAGVYTMANVQAIKDSADYCAGWALVVVYHSAADPLRNLTVFDGFGSVINSDTITFPISGFTAPPSGPVEAAIGFVSYEGDLGFTGDNAYIDGGAGFQQLSNTTNPADNFFNSTITNRNTYVTTKTPNYQNQLGFDADIFATTNVITNGATSATVKMSTNGDYYYPGVVTSCIDLYAPKITVQKAVADVNGGIVQPGDVLRYTITVANDANAYDTAANVILNDLIPAYTTYKPNTLFITAGANSSAAVKTDPVDFDQAEFLSGAVRFQLGTGAGGGGPPPVGGTLKKGEFTTVTFDVTVNSGFPSEALIKNTAVVSFTSQFTGQPFTATASAEIKCPPVADLAIVKTDPSGTYVPGQDLTYTLTVTNNGPAAVTGAVVSDELPVGTTLVDAHGGSYNPVTRTVTYTTGSLAAGGVQAFLLTVLPASSLTGDLTNTATVVAPAGTYDPDKTNNTSTDKTTCKPQANLAIKKTANPTTVTAGGSGYTYQITVTNTGPSDAQTVSVVDTLPAGFTATAYDQ
;
A
#
# COMPACT_ATOMS: atom_id res chain seq x y z
N MET A 1 -8.41 9.24 37.68
CA MET A 1 -7.87 9.92 38.88
C MET A 1 -7.31 8.88 39.86
N THR A 2 -6.59 9.24 40.91
CA THR A 2 -5.92 8.25 41.78
C THR A 2 -5.62 8.79 43.19
N ALA A 3 -5.10 7.93 44.07
CA ALA A 3 -4.59 8.32 45.38
C ALA A 3 -3.31 9.18 45.24
N PRO A 4 -3.23 10.36 45.88
CA PRO A 4 -2.12 11.29 45.69
C PRO A 4 -0.82 10.77 46.31
N ASP A 5 0.32 11.11 45.70
CA ASP A 5 1.66 10.78 46.23
C ASP A 5 1.92 11.33 47.64
N SER A 6 1.15 12.33 48.07
CA SER A 6 1.23 12.88 49.43
C SER A 6 0.68 11.95 50.52
N ASP A 7 -0.13 10.93 50.16
CA ASP A 7 -0.63 9.94 51.12
C ASP A 7 0.35 8.75 51.22
N PRO A 8 0.88 8.42 52.41
CA PRO A 8 1.83 7.32 52.58
C PRO A 8 1.33 5.95 52.12
N ALA A 9 0.02 5.71 52.09
CA ALA A 9 -0.57 4.45 51.64
C ALA A 9 -0.82 4.40 50.12
N ALA A 10 -0.71 5.52 49.40
CA ALA A 10 -1.07 5.60 47.99
C ALA A 10 -0.24 4.66 47.10
N ALA A 11 1.05 4.47 47.39
CA ALA A 11 1.90 3.57 46.61
C ALA A 11 1.48 2.10 46.77
N ALA A 12 1.13 1.68 47.99
CA ALA A 12 0.63 0.33 48.24
C ALA A 12 -0.73 0.12 47.57
N ALA A 13 -1.65 1.08 47.76
CA ALA A 13 -3.01 1.04 47.21
C ALA A 13 -3.03 0.94 45.68
N ARG A 14 -2.26 1.79 44.98
CA ARG A 14 -2.12 1.77 43.51
C ARG A 14 -1.53 0.47 42.96
N ASN A 15 -0.77 -0.25 43.78
CA ASN A 15 -0.26 -1.59 43.48
C ASN A 15 -1.20 -2.71 43.95
N GLY A 16 -2.43 -2.38 44.38
CA GLY A 16 -3.41 -3.37 44.85
C GLY A 16 -3.02 -4.06 46.17
N THR A 17 -2.23 -3.39 47.02
CA THR A 17 -1.70 -3.96 48.27
C THR A 17 -1.95 -3.04 49.47
N GLY A 18 -1.81 -3.58 50.68
CA GLY A 18 -2.03 -2.83 51.91
C GLY A 18 -3.48 -2.90 52.40
N SER A 19 -3.82 -2.04 53.37
CA SER A 19 -5.12 -2.06 54.05
C SER A 19 -6.10 -0.98 53.57
N LYS A 20 -5.65 -0.09 52.69
CA LYS A 20 -6.46 0.95 52.06
C LYS A 20 -6.48 0.67 50.56
N LEU A 21 -7.59 0.19 50.06
CA LEU A 21 -7.71 -0.31 48.68
C LEU A 21 -8.81 0.40 47.89
N ASN A 22 -9.61 1.23 48.54
CA ASN A 22 -10.80 1.82 47.96
C ASN A 22 -10.58 3.31 47.73
N ASN A 23 -11.28 3.89 46.76
CA ASN A 23 -11.18 5.33 46.52
C ASN A 23 -11.72 6.18 47.69
N ASN A 24 -12.58 5.63 48.55
CA ASN A 24 -13.08 6.27 49.77
C ASN A 24 -12.04 6.33 50.91
N ASP A 25 -10.91 5.61 50.79
CA ASP A 25 -9.79 5.72 51.74
C ASP A 25 -8.88 6.94 51.51
N PHE A 26 -9.04 7.62 50.37
CA PHE A 26 -8.11 8.62 49.87
C PHE A 26 -8.79 9.90 49.46
N ARG A 27 -8.15 11.02 49.74
CA ARG A 27 -8.50 12.30 49.13
C ARG A 27 -8.01 12.32 47.69
N MET A 28 -8.88 11.96 46.75
CA MET A 28 -8.51 11.63 45.37
C MET A 28 -7.94 12.83 44.61
N ALA A 29 -6.97 12.57 43.74
CA ALA A 29 -6.25 13.60 42.98
C ALA A 29 -6.21 13.27 41.48
N TYR A 30 -6.08 14.31 40.66
CA TYR A 30 -5.87 14.13 39.23
C TYR A 30 -4.56 13.42 38.95
N VAL A 31 -4.60 12.60 37.92
CA VAL A 31 -3.39 12.08 37.30
C VAL A 31 -2.84 13.16 36.38
N ASP A 32 -1.52 13.32 36.34
CA ASP A 32 -0.82 14.20 35.41
C ASP A 32 0.41 13.45 34.89
N ILE A 33 0.38 13.09 33.60
CA ILE A 33 1.47 12.32 32.96
C ILE A 33 2.29 13.17 31.98
N ASP A 34 1.91 14.42 31.75
CA ASP A 34 2.48 15.27 30.72
C ASP A 34 3.02 16.60 31.25
N GLY A 35 2.67 17.01 32.48
CA GLY A 35 3.13 18.25 33.10
C GLY A 35 2.69 19.51 32.35
N ASP A 36 1.69 19.38 31.46
CA ASP A 36 1.17 20.47 30.65
C ASP A 36 0.20 21.31 31.51
N ASN A 37 0.55 22.57 31.77
CA ASN A 37 -0.27 23.47 32.59
C ASN A 37 -1.58 23.91 31.92
N THR A 38 -1.80 23.55 30.65
CA THR A 38 -3.04 23.76 29.91
C THR A 38 -3.98 22.56 29.94
N THR A 39 -3.55 21.44 30.53
CA THR A 39 -4.35 20.24 30.73
C THR A 39 -4.49 19.92 32.22
N PHE A 40 -5.39 18.99 32.53
CA PHE A 40 -5.48 18.38 33.86
C PHE A 40 -6.06 16.96 33.72
N ASN A 41 -5.83 16.09 34.71
CA ASN A 41 -6.37 14.72 34.70
C ASN A 41 -6.01 13.97 33.40
N SER A 42 -4.72 13.98 33.06
CA SER A 42 -4.17 13.40 31.85
C SER A 42 -3.70 11.96 32.10
N SER A 43 -4.04 11.03 31.20
CA SER A 43 -3.53 9.65 31.21
C SER A 43 -3.50 9.06 29.80
N SER A 44 -2.74 7.99 29.60
CA SER A 44 -2.60 7.34 28.29
C SER A 44 -2.75 5.83 28.34
N ALA A 45 -3.17 5.24 27.22
CA ALA A 45 -3.24 3.80 27.02
C ALA A 45 -2.88 3.44 25.58
N SER A 46 -2.23 2.30 25.40
CA SER A 46 -1.89 1.79 24.07
C SER A 46 -3.02 0.95 23.48
N LEU A 47 -3.48 1.34 22.29
CA LEU A 47 -4.30 0.51 21.43
C LEU A 47 -3.40 -0.45 20.63
N VAL A 48 -3.69 -1.75 20.69
CA VAL A 48 -3.04 -2.78 19.89
C VAL A 48 -4.06 -3.33 18.89
N LEU A 49 -3.70 -3.35 17.61
CA LEU A 49 -4.50 -3.94 16.53
C LEU A 49 -3.69 -5.01 15.80
N PRO A 50 -4.32 -6.09 15.31
CA PRO A 50 -3.66 -7.02 14.40
C PRO A 50 -3.12 -6.30 13.15
N ALA A 51 -2.04 -6.82 12.58
CA ALA A 51 -1.48 -6.27 11.35
C ALA A 51 -2.52 -6.32 10.21
N GLY A 52 -2.73 -5.18 9.54
CA GLY A 52 -3.71 -5.07 8.45
C GLY A 52 -5.17 -5.09 8.90
N ALA A 53 -5.46 -4.88 10.19
CA ALA A 53 -6.84 -4.75 10.66
C ALA A 53 -7.47 -3.43 10.23
N ASP A 54 -8.76 -3.48 9.88
CA ASP A 54 -9.57 -2.31 9.55
C ASP A 54 -10.42 -1.93 10.76
N VAL A 55 -10.37 -0.67 11.19
CA VAL A 55 -11.20 -0.17 12.30
C VAL A 55 -12.62 0.07 11.79
N LEU A 56 -13.59 -0.65 12.34
CA LEU A 56 -15.01 -0.56 11.98
C LEU A 56 -15.76 0.47 12.83
N PHE A 57 -15.38 0.58 14.10
CA PHE A 57 -15.92 1.55 15.06
C PHE A 57 -14.88 1.82 16.15
N ALA A 58 -14.79 3.07 16.59
CA ALA A 58 -14.05 3.45 17.78
C ALA A 58 -14.85 4.46 18.62
N GLY A 59 -15.31 4.02 19.78
CA GLY A 59 -16.03 4.84 20.74
C GLY A 59 -15.15 5.27 21.91
N LEU A 60 -15.00 6.57 22.09
CA LEU A 60 -14.33 7.15 23.26
C LEU A 60 -15.36 7.43 24.34
N TYR A 61 -15.23 6.76 25.49
CA TYR A 61 -16.11 6.90 26.64
C TYR A 61 -15.31 7.47 27.81
N TRP A 62 -15.90 8.39 28.55
CA TRP A 62 -15.30 8.90 29.79
C TRP A 62 -16.37 9.26 30.79
N GLY A 63 -16.02 9.15 32.06
CA GLY A 63 -16.96 9.36 33.15
C GLY A 63 -16.24 9.62 34.46
N ALA A 64 -16.98 10.25 35.36
CA ALA A 64 -16.51 10.60 36.68
C ALA A 64 -17.67 11.03 37.58
N ARG A 65 -17.36 11.32 38.84
CA ARG A 65 -18.26 11.99 39.79
C ARG A 65 -18.01 13.51 39.82
N VAL A 66 -19.08 14.31 39.69
CA VAL A 66 -19.09 15.79 39.61
C VAL A 66 -20.17 16.41 40.50
N ASN A 67 -20.06 17.71 40.83
CA ASN A 67 -21.11 18.46 41.52
C ASN A 67 -21.17 19.91 41.00
N SER A 68 -22.30 20.57 41.20
CA SER A 68 -22.55 21.94 40.71
C SER A 68 -21.75 23.03 41.42
N SER A 69 -21.07 22.70 42.53
CA SER A 69 -20.44 23.67 43.44
C SER A 69 -18.91 23.75 43.32
N PHE A 70 -18.27 22.87 42.54
CA PHE A 70 -16.81 22.82 42.40
C PHE A 70 -16.30 23.58 41.16
N PRO A 71 -15.21 24.37 41.29
CA PRO A 71 -14.66 25.17 40.20
C PRO A 71 -14.07 24.36 39.02
N THR A 72 -13.76 23.06 39.22
CA THR A 72 -13.14 22.16 38.23
C THR A 72 -13.96 20.89 37.98
N GLY A 73 -15.29 21.01 38.00
CA GLY A 73 -16.21 19.89 37.82
C GLY A 73 -17.59 20.36 37.41
N LYS A 74 -17.67 21.32 36.48
CA LYS A 74 -18.97 21.84 36.05
C LYS A 74 -19.68 20.79 35.23
N LEU A 75 -20.89 20.42 35.64
CA LEU A 75 -21.77 19.54 34.88
C LEU A 75 -21.95 20.01 33.41
N SER A 76 -21.85 21.32 33.15
CA SER A 76 -21.91 21.90 31.81
C SER A 76 -20.68 21.65 30.93
N GLU A 77 -19.55 21.24 31.50
CA GLU A 77 -18.27 21.06 30.80
C GLU A 77 -17.87 19.58 30.67
N ILE A 78 -18.66 18.64 31.22
CA ILE A 78 -18.33 17.20 31.23
C ILE A 78 -18.12 16.60 29.86
N ASN A 79 -18.66 17.22 28.81
CA ASN A 79 -18.51 16.77 27.43
C ASN A 79 -17.27 17.32 26.72
N ASN A 80 -16.48 18.19 27.36
CA ASN A 80 -15.32 18.83 26.76
C ASN A 80 -14.04 18.23 27.32
N VAL A 81 -13.28 17.57 26.45
CA VAL A 81 -12.02 16.89 26.78
C VAL A 81 -10.95 17.26 25.78
N LYS A 82 -9.71 16.86 26.04
CA LYS A 82 -8.59 16.96 25.11
C LYS A 82 -8.09 15.55 24.79
N PHE A 83 -7.83 15.29 23.52
CA PHE A 83 -7.43 13.97 23.04
C PHE A 83 -6.25 14.08 22.09
N ARG A 84 -5.38 13.08 22.13
CA ARG A 84 -4.14 13.03 21.37
C ARG A 84 -3.90 11.61 20.88
N GLY A 85 -3.70 11.47 19.58
CA GLY A 85 -3.35 10.22 18.91
C GLY A 85 -1.85 9.91 18.94
N PRO A 86 -1.46 8.71 18.46
CA PRO A 86 -0.08 8.25 18.37
C PRO A 86 0.84 9.14 17.52
N THR A 87 0.32 9.81 16.48
CA THR A 87 1.14 10.61 15.55
C THR A 87 1.17 12.10 15.86
N ASP A 88 0.34 12.56 16.81
CA ASP A 88 0.18 13.97 17.19
C ASP A 88 1.35 14.57 18.01
N GLY A 89 2.35 13.75 18.37
CA GLY A 89 3.48 14.17 19.21
C GLY A 89 3.01 14.59 20.60
N THR A 90 3.16 15.87 20.96
CA THR A 90 2.71 16.43 22.25
C THR A 90 1.41 17.22 22.16
N THR A 91 0.84 17.40 20.96
CA THR A 91 -0.28 18.32 20.73
C THR A 91 -1.61 17.69 21.08
N TYR A 92 -2.47 18.41 21.80
CA TYR A 92 -3.85 17.97 22.07
C TYR A 92 -4.85 18.60 21.11
N THR A 93 -5.82 17.79 20.67
CA THR A 93 -7.02 18.26 19.98
C THR A 93 -8.19 18.36 20.96
N PRO A 94 -8.84 19.52 21.09
CA PRO A 94 -10.09 19.62 21.83
C PRO A 94 -11.19 18.75 21.21
N LEU A 95 -11.85 17.93 22.03
CA LEU A 95 -12.98 17.10 21.62
C LEU A 95 -14.23 17.45 22.43
N ALA A 96 -15.34 17.62 21.71
CA ALA A 96 -16.67 17.78 22.27
C ALA A 96 -17.50 16.50 22.03
N GLY A 97 -17.92 15.86 23.11
CA GLY A 97 -18.79 14.69 23.13
C GLY A 97 -20.24 15.00 23.48
N THR A 98 -20.96 13.96 23.84
CA THR A 98 -22.35 13.98 24.30
C THR A 98 -22.49 13.17 25.58
N THR A 99 -23.36 13.60 26.48
CA THR A 99 -23.67 12.86 27.70
C THR A 99 -24.59 11.68 27.37
N ILE A 100 -24.17 10.46 27.71
CA ILE A 100 -25.00 9.26 27.60
C ILE A 100 -25.99 9.23 28.77
N GLY A 101 -25.51 9.50 29.98
CA GLY A 101 -26.35 9.53 31.16
C GLY A 101 -25.67 10.16 32.36
N THR A 102 -26.51 10.53 33.33
CA THR A 102 -26.10 11.07 34.62
C THR A 102 -26.96 10.45 35.71
N THR A 103 -26.37 10.09 36.85
CA THR A 103 -27.12 9.83 38.07
C THR A 103 -27.32 11.12 38.85
N THR A 104 -28.41 11.19 39.62
CA THR A 104 -28.54 12.17 40.70
C THR A 104 -28.43 11.38 41.99
N ALA A 105 -27.34 11.53 42.73
CA ALA A 105 -27.19 10.77 43.96
C ALA A 105 -28.22 11.25 45.01
N GLY A 106 -28.89 10.29 45.66
CA GLY A 106 -29.62 10.50 46.90
C GLY A 106 -28.66 10.67 48.07
N ALA A 107 -29.18 10.88 49.29
CA ALA A 107 -28.35 10.90 50.49
C ALA A 107 -27.57 9.57 50.64
N PRO A 108 -26.28 9.59 51.05
CA PRO A 108 -25.57 10.73 51.65
C PRO A 108 -24.95 11.75 50.66
N ASP A 109 -24.87 11.45 49.36
CA ASP A 109 -24.16 12.26 48.36
C ASP A 109 -25.05 13.29 47.65
N SER A 110 -25.97 13.90 48.39
CA SER A 110 -26.91 14.87 47.84
C SER A 110 -26.19 16.02 47.12
N GLY A 111 -26.37 16.12 45.81
CA GLY A 111 -25.74 17.14 44.96
C GLY A 111 -24.53 16.67 44.15
N VAL A 112 -24.13 15.40 44.28
CA VAL A 112 -23.14 14.75 43.41
C VAL A 112 -23.85 13.97 42.30
N SER A 113 -23.30 14.04 41.10
CA SER A 113 -23.74 13.28 39.93
C SER A 113 -22.58 12.46 39.39
N THR A 114 -22.81 11.18 39.11
CA THR A 114 -21.90 10.39 38.26
C THR A 114 -22.37 10.54 36.82
N TYR A 115 -21.46 10.61 35.86
CA TYR A 115 -21.81 10.73 34.45
C TYR A 115 -20.99 9.79 33.57
N GLN A 116 -21.54 9.48 32.40
CA GLN A 116 -20.78 9.00 31.26
C GLN A 116 -21.05 9.89 30.04
N SER A 117 -19.96 10.24 29.36
CA SER A 117 -19.95 10.95 28.09
C SER A 117 -19.31 10.08 27.01
N PHE A 118 -19.62 10.40 25.76
CA PHE A 118 -19.23 9.64 24.59
C PHE A 118 -18.85 10.54 23.43
N LYS A 119 -17.91 10.05 22.63
CA LYS A 119 -17.61 10.56 21.29
C LYS A 119 -17.26 9.40 20.36
N ASP A 120 -17.92 9.35 19.21
CA ASP A 120 -17.44 8.54 18.09
C ASP A 120 -16.15 9.18 17.54
N VAL A 121 -15.05 8.45 17.66
CA VAL A 121 -13.71 8.83 17.19
C VAL A 121 -13.20 7.88 16.11
N THR A 122 -14.09 7.14 15.44
CA THR A 122 -13.75 6.13 14.42
C THR A 122 -12.81 6.69 13.36
N ALA A 123 -13.11 7.87 12.81
CA ALA A 123 -12.28 8.50 11.78
C ALA A 123 -10.87 8.89 12.29
N ILE A 124 -10.76 9.29 13.56
CA ILE A 124 -9.46 9.59 14.19
C ILE A 124 -8.65 8.31 14.28
N VAL A 125 -9.23 7.23 14.83
CA VAL A 125 -8.52 5.95 15.03
C VAL A 125 -8.19 5.26 13.70
N GLN A 126 -9.03 5.40 12.67
CA GLN A 126 -8.73 4.94 11.31
C GLN A 126 -7.51 5.65 10.70
N THR A 127 -7.34 6.94 11.00
CA THR A 127 -6.22 7.75 10.49
C THR A 127 -4.93 7.47 11.27
N GLU A 128 -5.05 7.44 12.59
CA GLU A 128 -3.94 7.33 13.54
C GLU A 128 -3.43 5.89 13.72
N GLY A 129 -4.32 4.89 13.63
CA GLY A 129 -4.00 3.48 13.77
C GLY A 129 -3.70 3.03 15.21
N ALA A 130 -2.96 1.91 15.33
CA ALA A 130 -2.52 1.39 16.62
C ALA A 130 -1.42 2.28 17.23
N GLY A 131 -1.39 2.40 18.55
CA GLY A 131 -0.40 3.21 19.26
C GLY A 131 -0.92 3.80 20.57
N VAL A 132 -0.21 4.78 21.11
CA VAL A 132 -0.55 5.42 22.39
C VAL A 132 -1.55 6.54 22.16
N TYR A 133 -2.72 6.41 22.80
CA TYR A 133 -3.71 7.48 22.87
C TYR A 133 -3.65 8.12 24.25
N THR A 134 -3.73 9.46 24.29
CA THR A 134 -3.73 10.23 25.53
C THR A 134 -5.00 11.06 25.63
N MET A 135 -5.61 11.07 26.81
CA MET A 135 -6.79 11.86 27.10
C MET A 135 -6.53 12.75 28.32
N ALA A 136 -7.05 13.97 28.28
CA ALA A 136 -6.98 14.93 29.36
C ALA A 136 -8.30 15.72 29.49
N ASN A 137 -8.38 16.50 30.55
CA ASN A 137 -9.51 17.36 30.92
C ASN A 137 -10.81 16.60 31.23
N VAL A 138 -10.72 15.34 31.68
CA VAL A 138 -11.88 14.63 32.24
C VAL A 138 -12.30 15.34 33.52
N GLN A 139 -13.51 15.92 33.50
CA GLN A 139 -14.09 16.70 34.60
C GLN A 139 -14.42 15.78 35.77
N ALA A 140 -13.84 16.03 36.94
CA ALA A 140 -14.08 15.22 38.13
C ALA A 140 -13.84 16.04 39.39
N ILE A 141 -14.56 15.75 40.47
CA ILE A 141 -14.21 16.29 41.78
C ILE A 141 -12.90 15.63 42.24
N LYS A 142 -11.96 16.45 42.69
CA LYS A 142 -10.75 16.02 43.39
C LYS A 142 -10.78 16.54 44.81
N ASP A 143 -9.72 16.27 45.57
CA ASP A 143 -9.53 16.88 46.89
C ASP A 143 -10.63 16.47 47.90
N SER A 144 -11.28 15.33 47.66
CA SER A 144 -12.24 14.68 48.54
C SER A 144 -12.17 13.16 48.37
N ALA A 145 -12.69 12.40 49.34
CA ALA A 145 -12.80 10.95 49.27
C ALA A 145 -14.04 10.51 48.49
N ASP A 146 -14.03 9.27 47.98
CA ASP A 146 -15.16 8.61 47.30
C ASP A 146 -15.43 9.15 45.89
N TYR A 147 -14.38 9.47 45.13
CA TYR A 147 -14.51 10.00 43.77
C TYR A 147 -13.68 9.20 42.78
N CYS A 148 -14.30 8.77 41.69
CA CYS A 148 -13.62 8.17 40.55
C CYS A 148 -13.65 9.07 39.31
N ALA A 149 -12.74 8.73 38.38
CA ALA A 149 -12.71 9.27 37.03
C ALA A 149 -11.86 8.38 36.14
N GLY A 150 -12.36 8.06 34.95
CA GLY A 150 -11.68 7.23 33.98
C GLY A 150 -12.20 7.42 32.56
N TRP A 151 -11.53 6.78 31.62
CA TRP A 151 -11.91 6.76 30.21
C TRP A 151 -11.51 5.44 29.56
N ALA A 152 -12.23 5.07 28.50
CA ALA A 152 -11.96 3.89 27.69
C ALA A 152 -12.14 4.22 26.21
N LEU A 153 -11.25 3.68 25.37
CA LEU A 153 -11.42 3.66 23.92
C LEU A 153 -11.83 2.24 23.51
N VAL A 154 -13.10 2.06 23.17
CA VAL A 154 -13.64 0.77 22.71
C VAL A 154 -13.52 0.70 21.21
N VAL A 155 -12.75 -0.27 20.71
CA VAL A 155 -12.48 -0.43 19.28
C VAL A 155 -13.04 -1.75 18.77
N VAL A 156 -13.83 -1.68 17.71
CA VAL A 156 -14.30 -2.82 16.93
C VAL A 156 -13.54 -2.82 15.62
N TYR A 157 -12.93 -3.95 15.28
CA TYR A 157 -12.11 -4.08 14.08
C TYR A 157 -12.46 -5.33 13.26
N HIS A 158 -12.13 -5.29 11.98
CA HIS A 158 -12.10 -6.42 11.07
C HIS A 158 -10.66 -6.90 10.90
N SER A 159 -10.43 -8.21 10.96
CA SER A 159 -9.16 -8.83 10.59
C SER A 159 -9.41 -10.13 9.83
N ALA A 160 -8.75 -10.29 8.69
CA ALA A 160 -8.88 -11.49 7.86
C ALA A 160 -8.41 -12.79 8.55
N ALA A 161 -7.61 -12.67 9.62
CA ALA A 161 -7.11 -13.82 10.38
C ALA A 161 -8.12 -14.34 11.42
N ASP A 162 -9.04 -13.48 11.86
CA ASP A 162 -10.03 -13.80 12.90
C ASP A 162 -11.25 -14.56 12.32
N PRO A 163 -11.90 -15.44 13.09
CA PRO A 163 -13.17 -16.04 12.69
C PRO A 163 -14.29 -15.00 12.62
N LEU A 164 -15.34 -15.30 11.85
CA LEU A 164 -16.54 -14.48 11.82
C LEU A 164 -17.21 -14.46 13.20
N ARG A 165 -17.53 -13.26 13.67
CA ARG A 165 -18.07 -13.00 15.00
C ARG A 165 -19.27 -12.06 14.91
N ASN A 166 -20.20 -12.24 15.83
CA ASN A 166 -21.13 -11.17 16.17
C ASN A 166 -20.43 -10.23 17.16
N LEU A 167 -20.39 -8.94 16.81
CA LEU A 167 -19.82 -7.89 17.62
C LEU A 167 -20.95 -6.96 18.05
N THR A 168 -21.12 -6.78 19.35
CA THR A 168 -22.09 -5.84 19.93
C THR A 168 -21.36 -4.87 20.84
N VAL A 169 -21.65 -3.58 20.71
CA VAL A 169 -21.29 -2.55 21.69
C VAL A 169 -22.60 -1.99 22.21
N PHE A 170 -22.87 -2.23 23.48
CA PHE A 170 -23.96 -1.59 24.21
C PHE A 170 -23.36 -0.46 25.03
N ASP A 171 -23.72 0.77 24.73
CA ASP A 171 -23.38 1.94 25.51
C ASP A 171 -24.63 2.48 26.23
N GLY A 172 -24.45 2.81 27.50
CA GLY A 172 -25.53 3.25 28.35
C GLY A 172 -24.99 3.85 29.64
N PHE A 173 -25.87 4.08 30.60
CA PHE A 173 -25.41 4.45 31.93
C PHE A 173 -26.38 3.89 32.96
N GLY A 174 -25.94 2.84 33.63
CA GLY A 174 -26.69 2.13 34.66
C GLY A 174 -26.19 2.47 36.05
N SER A 175 -26.97 2.06 37.04
CA SER A 175 -26.64 2.13 38.45
C SER A 175 -26.99 0.78 39.07
N VAL A 176 -26.04 0.16 39.78
CA VAL A 176 -26.26 -1.10 40.49
C VAL A 176 -26.04 -0.84 41.97
N ILE A 177 -27.14 -0.84 42.72
CA ILE A 177 -27.22 -0.35 44.11
C ILE A 177 -28.08 -1.31 44.94
N ASN A 178 -27.70 -1.63 46.18
CA ASN A 178 -28.59 -2.28 47.17
C ASN A 178 -29.37 -3.53 46.66
N SER A 179 -28.69 -4.55 46.12
CA SER A 179 -29.32 -5.75 45.52
C SER A 179 -30.04 -5.54 44.19
N ASP A 180 -29.90 -4.36 43.57
CA ASP A 180 -30.37 -4.13 42.22
C ASP A 180 -29.64 -5.05 41.22
N THR A 181 -30.32 -5.28 40.11
CA THR A 181 -29.82 -6.09 39.02
C THR A 181 -30.14 -5.38 37.71
N ILE A 182 -29.16 -5.29 36.83
CA ILE A 182 -29.34 -4.80 35.47
C ILE A 182 -28.98 -5.90 34.48
N THR A 183 -29.72 -5.96 33.36
CA THR A 183 -29.56 -7.00 32.34
C THR A 183 -29.46 -6.40 30.94
N PHE A 184 -28.62 -6.99 30.09
CA PHE A 184 -28.38 -6.57 28.72
C PHE A 184 -28.57 -7.75 27.78
N PRO A 185 -29.56 -7.70 26.86
CA PRO A 185 -29.75 -8.75 25.88
C PRO A 185 -28.72 -8.62 24.76
N ILE A 186 -28.17 -9.75 24.33
CA ILE A 186 -27.32 -9.92 23.16
C ILE A 186 -28.08 -10.79 22.16
N SER A 187 -28.12 -10.37 20.90
CA SER A 187 -28.82 -11.09 19.83
C SER A 187 -28.11 -10.89 18.48
N GLY A 188 -28.61 -11.55 17.43
CA GLY A 188 -28.03 -11.43 16.08
C GLY A 188 -26.85 -12.36 15.83
N PHE A 189 -26.69 -13.41 16.64
CA PHE A 189 -25.70 -14.46 16.45
C PHE A 189 -26.37 -15.84 16.34
N THR A 190 -25.62 -16.82 15.85
CA THR A 190 -25.95 -18.24 15.96
C THR A 190 -24.68 -18.94 16.41
N ALA A 191 -24.67 -19.45 17.65
CA ALA A 191 -23.52 -20.15 18.19
C ALA A 191 -23.30 -21.50 17.47
N PRO A 192 -22.06 -22.02 17.41
CA PRO A 192 -21.77 -23.35 16.89
C PRO A 192 -22.72 -24.43 17.43
N PRO A 193 -23.25 -25.37 16.62
CA PRO A 193 -24.18 -26.42 17.06
C PRO A 193 -23.49 -27.57 17.79
N SER A 194 -22.15 -27.63 17.75
CA SER A 194 -21.32 -28.56 18.52
C SER A 194 -19.91 -28.00 18.68
N GLY A 195 -19.15 -28.53 19.64
CA GLY A 195 -17.80 -28.04 19.93
C GLY A 195 -17.80 -26.77 20.79
N PRO A 196 -16.62 -26.15 21.00
CA PRO A 196 -16.50 -24.98 21.84
C PRO A 196 -17.26 -23.78 21.26
N VAL A 197 -17.97 -23.06 22.11
CA VAL A 197 -18.52 -21.72 21.81
C VAL A 197 -17.65 -20.68 22.51
N GLU A 198 -16.80 -20.01 21.74
CA GLU A 198 -15.93 -18.96 22.23
C GLU A 198 -16.64 -17.61 22.22
N ALA A 199 -16.52 -16.88 23.31
CA ALA A 199 -17.01 -15.52 23.42
C ALA A 199 -16.08 -14.65 24.28
N ALA A 200 -16.08 -13.35 24.02
CA ALA A 200 -15.50 -12.37 24.91
C ALA A 200 -16.52 -11.31 25.28
N ILE A 201 -16.67 -11.01 26.58
CA ILE A 201 -17.57 -9.99 27.10
C ILE A 201 -16.74 -8.90 27.75
N GLY A 202 -16.92 -7.65 27.32
CA GLY A 202 -16.19 -6.51 27.86
C GLY A 202 -17.08 -5.61 28.70
N PHE A 203 -16.48 -4.93 29.67
CA PHE A 203 -17.15 -4.04 30.61
C PHE A 203 -16.36 -2.75 30.79
N VAL A 204 -17.06 -1.63 30.87
CA VAL A 204 -16.54 -0.38 31.43
C VAL A 204 -17.48 0.04 32.54
N SER A 205 -16.95 0.18 33.75
CA SER A 205 -17.72 0.53 34.95
C SER A 205 -16.97 1.56 35.80
N TYR A 206 -17.72 2.37 36.54
CA TYR A 206 -17.21 3.38 37.46
C TYR A 206 -17.62 3.01 38.90
N GLU A 207 -16.80 3.39 39.88
CA GLU A 207 -17.01 3.11 41.31
C GLU A 207 -17.03 1.62 41.68
N GLY A 208 -16.31 0.75 40.98
CA GLY A 208 -16.03 -0.61 41.50
C GLY A 208 -14.80 -0.60 42.39
N ASP A 209 -14.88 -1.10 43.63
CA ASP A 209 -13.79 -1.03 44.61
C ASP A 209 -13.00 -2.34 44.76
N LEU A 210 -11.68 -2.25 44.86
CA LEU A 210 -10.83 -3.45 45.02
C LEU A 210 -11.01 -4.14 46.39
N GLY A 211 -11.25 -3.37 47.45
CA GLY A 211 -11.36 -3.85 48.82
C GLY A 211 -12.79 -4.15 49.28
N PHE A 212 -13.81 -3.79 48.51
CA PHE A 212 -15.19 -4.20 48.77
C PHE A 212 -15.59 -5.38 47.89
N THR A 213 -16.38 -6.28 48.45
CA THR A 213 -16.88 -7.48 47.79
C THR A 213 -18.39 -7.42 47.72
N GLY A 214 -18.97 -8.14 46.76
CA GLY A 214 -20.40 -8.28 46.54
C GLY A 214 -20.80 -8.13 45.07
N ASP A 215 -19.86 -7.69 44.23
CA ASP A 215 -20.06 -7.36 42.83
C ASP A 215 -19.92 -8.58 41.92
N ASN A 216 -20.92 -8.77 41.07
CA ASN A 216 -21.01 -9.95 40.21
C ASN A 216 -21.41 -9.58 38.79
N ALA A 217 -20.86 -10.33 37.84
CA ALA A 217 -21.37 -10.41 36.48
C ALA A 217 -21.74 -11.85 36.14
N TYR A 218 -22.79 -12.02 35.33
CA TYR A 218 -23.29 -13.30 34.85
C TYR A 218 -23.61 -13.22 33.37
N ILE A 219 -23.62 -14.38 32.72
CA ILE A 219 -24.18 -14.55 31.38
C ILE A 219 -25.12 -15.75 31.36
N ASP A 220 -26.30 -15.59 30.78
CA ASP A 220 -27.18 -16.68 30.40
C ASP A 220 -27.16 -16.81 28.88
N GLY A 221 -26.50 -17.85 28.38
CA GLY A 221 -26.50 -18.20 26.97
C GLY A 221 -27.32 -19.44 26.65
N GLY A 222 -28.42 -19.68 27.38
CA GLY A 222 -29.38 -20.75 27.10
C GLY A 222 -29.43 -21.87 28.14
N ALA A 223 -28.66 -21.78 29.22
CA ALA A 223 -28.61 -22.77 30.31
C ALA A 223 -28.81 -22.16 31.71
N GLY A 224 -29.30 -20.91 31.78
CA GLY A 224 -29.37 -20.14 33.01
C GLY A 224 -28.10 -19.31 33.25
N PHE A 225 -28.20 -18.36 34.17
CA PHE A 225 -27.10 -17.46 34.50
C PHE A 225 -25.90 -18.20 35.09
N GLN A 226 -24.78 -18.16 34.37
CA GLN A 226 -23.47 -18.58 34.84
C GLN A 226 -22.66 -17.37 35.29
N GLN A 227 -22.01 -17.47 36.44
CA GLN A 227 -21.20 -16.39 36.99
C GLN A 227 -19.88 -16.26 36.22
N LEU A 228 -19.57 -15.04 35.81
CA LEU A 228 -18.30 -14.71 35.19
C LEU A 228 -17.28 -14.47 36.29
N SER A 229 -16.09 -15.05 36.16
CA SER A 229 -14.96 -14.81 37.06
C SER A 229 -13.65 -15.29 36.43
N ASN A 230 -12.54 -14.73 36.89
CA ASN A 230 -11.20 -15.23 36.60
C ASN A 230 -10.30 -14.96 37.83
N THR A 231 -8.98 -15.10 37.68
CA THR A 231 -8.03 -14.88 38.80
C THR A 231 -7.94 -13.42 39.22
N THR A 232 -8.12 -12.50 38.28
CA THR A 232 -7.96 -11.06 38.48
C THR A 232 -9.26 -10.37 38.89
N ASN A 233 -10.40 -10.92 38.47
CA ASN A 233 -11.75 -10.47 38.77
C ASN A 233 -12.50 -11.65 39.44
N PRO A 234 -12.38 -11.80 40.76
CA PRO A 234 -13.03 -12.86 41.51
C PRO A 234 -14.56 -12.84 41.36
N ALA A 235 -15.18 -14.00 41.56
CA ALA A 235 -16.62 -14.16 41.39
C ALA A 235 -17.45 -13.20 42.26
N ASP A 236 -17.03 -12.95 43.51
CA ASP A 236 -17.71 -12.01 44.41
C ASP A 236 -17.18 -10.58 44.34
N ASN A 237 -16.16 -10.29 43.53
CA ASN A 237 -15.64 -8.95 43.37
C ASN A 237 -15.20 -8.74 41.92
N PHE A 238 -16.19 -8.75 41.02
CA PHE A 238 -15.94 -8.71 39.60
C PHE A 238 -15.48 -7.32 39.13
N PHE A 239 -16.10 -6.26 39.66
CA PHE A 239 -15.81 -4.85 39.38
C PHE A 239 -14.92 -4.29 40.49
N ASN A 240 -13.62 -4.53 40.38
CA ASN A 240 -12.68 -4.40 41.48
C ASN A 240 -11.56 -3.37 41.20
N SER A 241 -11.88 -2.30 40.46
CA SER A 241 -10.93 -1.28 40.03
C SER A 241 -9.79 -1.80 39.14
N THR A 242 -10.01 -2.83 38.33
CA THR A 242 -8.95 -3.39 37.47
C THR A 242 -9.17 -3.11 35.99
N ILE A 243 -8.07 -3.23 35.24
CA ILE A 243 -8.11 -3.15 33.77
C ILE A 243 -7.40 -4.38 33.25
N THR A 244 -8.18 -5.31 32.71
CA THR A 244 -7.70 -6.59 32.24
C THR A 244 -8.11 -6.87 30.79
N ASN A 245 -7.23 -7.59 30.10
CA ASN A 245 -7.58 -8.24 28.85
C ASN A 245 -7.51 -9.75 29.06
N ARG A 246 -8.68 -10.37 29.07
CA ARG A 246 -8.98 -11.77 29.36
C ARG A 246 -8.78 -12.16 30.82
N ASN A 247 -7.53 -12.36 31.24
CA ASN A 247 -7.16 -12.71 32.62
C ASN A 247 -5.77 -12.15 32.94
N THR A 248 -5.45 -11.00 32.36
CA THR A 248 -4.13 -10.39 32.45
C THR A 248 -4.29 -8.89 32.55
N TYR A 249 -3.65 -8.30 33.55
CA TYR A 249 -3.56 -6.85 33.69
C TYR A 249 -3.02 -6.20 32.43
N VAL A 250 -3.70 -5.16 31.96
CA VAL A 250 -3.18 -4.30 30.90
C VAL A 250 -2.07 -3.44 31.51
N THR A 251 -0.83 -3.60 31.03
CA THR A 251 0.33 -2.86 31.54
C THR A 251 0.78 -1.73 30.62
N THR A 252 0.28 -1.68 29.39
CA THR A 252 0.59 -0.66 28.38
C THR A 252 -0.29 0.58 28.55
N LYS A 253 -0.20 1.19 29.74
CA LYS A 253 -0.94 2.39 30.13
C LYS A 253 -0.09 3.24 31.07
N THR A 254 -0.32 4.56 31.06
CA THR A 254 0.39 5.51 31.91
C THR A 254 -0.62 6.35 32.68
N PRO A 255 -0.59 6.32 34.02
CA PRO A 255 0.26 5.52 34.89
C PRO A 255 -0.13 4.03 34.88
N ASN A 256 0.84 3.14 35.08
CA ASN A 256 0.59 1.70 35.12
C ASN A 256 0.23 1.21 36.53
N TYR A 257 -0.87 1.70 37.09
CA TYR A 257 -1.39 1.19 38.37
C TYR A 257 -2.16 -0.11 38.17
N GLN A 258 -2.14 -1.00 39.17
CA GLN A 258 -2.96 -2.22 39.15
C GLN A 258 -4.39 -1.90 39.60
N ASN A 259 -4.51 -1.16 40.69
CA ASN A 259 -5.76 -0.64 41.22
C ASN A 259 -6.01 0.78 40.66
N GLN A 260 -7.11 0.95 39.92
CA GLN A 260 -7.49 2.24 39.34
C GLN A 260 -8.29 3.13 40.30
N LEU A 261 -8.69 2.61 41.47
CA LEU A 261 -9.45 3.31 42.51
C LEU A 261 -10.75 3.90 41.95
N GLY A 262 -11.68 3.00 41.61
CA GLY A 262 -13.05 3.27 41.17
C GLY A 262 -13.26 3.25 39.64
N PHE A 263 -12.41 2.57 38.87
CA PHE A 263 -12.62 2.44 37.42
C PHE A 263 -12.23 1.05 36.91
N ASP A 264 -13.13 0.44 36.16
CA ASP A 264 -12.97 -0.88 35.59
C ASP A 264 -13.06 -0.82 34.06
N ALA A 265 -12.14 -1.52 33.40
CA ALA A 265 -12.16 -1.70 31.96
C ALA A 265 -11.61 -3.09 31.61
N ASP A 266 -12.50 -4.07 31.56
CA ASP A 266 -12.13 -5.48 31.47
C ASP A 266 -12.72 -6.14 30.23
N ILE A 267 -11.97 -7.06 29.63
CA ILE A 267 -12.47 -7.99 28.62
C ILE A 267 -12.33 -9.40 29.18
N PHE A 268 -13.41 -10.18 29.20
CA PHE A 268 -13.43 -11.55 29.70
C PHE A 268 -13.57 -12.53 28.56
N ALA A 269 -12.59 -13.41 28.36
CA ALA A 269 -12.74 -14.54 27.46
C ALA A 269 -13.47 -15.68 28.17
N THR A 270 -14.42 -16.30 27.48
CA THR A 270 -15.27 -17.37 27.99
C THR A 270 -15.43 -18.45 26.93
N THR A 271 -15.48 -19.70 27.38
CA THR A 271 -15.74 -20.86 26.52
C THR A 271 -16.94 -21.60 27.09
N ASN A 272 -17.93 -21.92 26.26
CA ASN A 272 -19.12 -22.71 26.60
C ASN A 272 -20.07 -22.10 27.66
N VAL A 273 -19.93 -20.81 27.98
CA VAL A 273 -20.94 -20.08 28.76
C VAL A 273 -22.19 -19.76 27.92
N ILE A 274 -22.05 -19.78 26.60
CA ILE A 274 -23.14 -19.77 25.62
C ILE A 274 -23.31 -21.19 25.09
N THR A 275 -24.54 -21.69 25.13
CA THR A 275 -24.86 -23.06 24.70
C THR A 275 -24.78 -23.19 23.18
N ASN A 276 -24.46 -24.40 22.72
CA ASN A 276 -24.43 -24.68 21.29
C ASN A 276 -25.80 -24.41 20.65
N GLY A 277 -25.81 -23.72 19.49
CA GLY A 277 -27.03 -23.34 18.78
C GLY A 277 -27.83 -22.18 19.39
N ALA A 278 -27.37 -21.56 20.48
CA ALA A 278 -28.01 -20.36 21.01
C ALA A 278 -27.99 -19.21 20.00
N THR A 279 -29.05 -18.41 19.99
CA THR A 279 -29.22 -17.23 19.13
C THR A 279 -29.35 -15.91 19.89
N SER A 280 -29.35 -16.02 21.22
CA SER A 280 -29.39 -14.89 22.14
C SER A 280 -28.64 -15.26 23.42
N ALA A 281 -28.17 -14.24 24.13
CA ALA A 281 -27.63 -14.36 25.47
C ALA A 281 -28.07 -13.13 26.28
N THR A 282 -28.00 -13.22 27.61
CA THR A 282 -28.26 -12.07 28.49
C THR A 282 -27.12 -11.91 29.47
N VAL A 283 -26.48 -10.74 29.47
CA VAL A 283 -25.52 -10.36 30.52
C VAL A 283 -26.30 -9.77 31.69
N LYS A 284 -25.92 -10.12 32.91
CA LYS A 284 -26.52 -9.60 34.15
C LYS A 284 -25.43 -9.10 35.08
N MET A 285 -25.62 -7.92 35.65
CA MET A 285 -24.73 -7.32 36.65
C MET A 285 -25.54 -7.03 37.92
N SER A 286 -24.96 -7.35 39.08
CA SER A 286 -25.60 -7.19 40.38
C SER A 286 -24.57 -6.94 41.48
N THR A 287 -25.00 -6.33 42.58
CA THR A 287 -24.21 -6.19 43.81
C THR A 287 -25.03 -6.56 45.04
N ASN A 288 -24.38 -7.06 46.09
CA ASN A 288 -24.97 -7.17 47.42
C ASN A 288 -24.19 -6.40 48.51
N GLY A 289 -23.16 -5.64 48.12
CA GLY A 289 -22.22 -5.03 49.06
C GLY A 289 -21.66 -3.67 48.65
N ASP A 290 -21.75 -3.29 47.36
CA ASP A 290 -21.12 -2.08 46.80
C ASP A 290 -22.10 -1.22 45.97
N TYR A 291 -21.61 -0.10 45.43
CA TYR A 291 -22.30 0.83 44.53
C TYR A 291 -21.45 1.13 43.30
N TYR A 292 -21.81 0.57 42.14
CA TYR A 292 -21.09 0.85 40.89
C TYR A 292 -22.01 1.24 39.73
N TYR A 293 -21.41 1.83 38.70
CA TYR A 293 -22.10 2.42 37.55
C TYR A 293 -21.58 1.82 36.23
N PRO A 294 -22.25 0.80 35.68
CA PRO A 294 -21.89 0.25 34.38
C PRO A 294 -22.20 1.21 33.24
N GLY A 295 -21.21 1.42 32.37
CA GLY A 295 -21.28 2.36 31.25
C GLY A 295 -21.24 1.70 29.88
N VAL A 296 -20.45 0.63 29.71
CA VAL A 296 -20.35 -0.08 28.44
C VAL A 296 -20.34 -1.58 28.67
N VAL A 297 -21.07 -2.32 27.85
CA VAL A 297 -20.96 -3.78 27.74
C VAL A 297 -20.69 -4.12 26.28
N THR A 298 -19.62 -4.86 26.00
CA THR A 298 -19.31 -5.34 24.66
C THR A 298 -19.43 -6.86 24.59
N SER A 299 -19.79 -7.42 23.44
CA SER A 299 -19.69 -8.85 23.19
C SER A 299 -19.03 -9.15 21.86
N CYS A 300 -18.22 -10.19 21.84
CA CYS A 300 -17.61 -10.78 20.66
C CYS A 300 -17.87 -12.28 20.71
N ILE A 301 -18.79 -12.79 19.89
CA ILE A 301 -19.24 -14.19 19.94
C ILE A 301 -18.94 -14.87 18.60
N ASP A 302 -18.22 -15.98 18.62
CA ASP A 302 -17.93 -16.75 17.41
C ASP A 302 -19.23 -17.27 16.78
N LEU A 303 -19.34 -17.12 15.45
CA LEU A 303 -20.51 -17.56 14.69
C LEU A 303 -20.34 -18.97 14.17
N TYR A 304 -21.46 -19.69 14.05
CA TYR A 304 -21.56 -20.84 13.17
C TYR A 304 -21.59 -20.37 11.71
N ALA A 305 -20.42 -20.10 11.16
CA ALA A 305 -20.26 -19.54 9.82
C ALA A 305 -19.08 -20.17 9.06
N PRO A 306 -19.10 -20.13 7.73
CA PRO A 306 -17.93 -20.49 6.92
C PRO A 306 -16.81 -19.48 7.13
N LYS A 307 -15.56 -19.90 6.94
CA LYS A 307 -14.38 -19.04 7.05
C LYS A 307 -13.68 -19.00 5.70
N ILE A 308 -14.13 -18.09 4.84
CA ILE A 308 -13.58 -17.94 3.49
C ILE A 308 -12.29 -17.10 3.53
N THR A 309 -11.23 -17.66 2.94
CA THR A 309 -9.99 -16.95 2.65
C THR A 309 -9.85 -16.80 1.14
N VAL A 310 -9.35 -15.65 0.70
CA VAL A 310 -9.15 -15.33 -0.71
C VAL A 310 -7.69 -14.93 -0.91
N GLN A 311 -7.02 -15.57 -1.86
CA GLN A 311 -5.67 -15.23 -2.28
C GLN A 311 -5.71 -14.83 -3.75
N LYS A 312 -5.08 -13.72 -4.10
CA LYS A 312 -5.02 -13.21 -5.47
C LYS A 312 -3.57 -12.89 -5.83
N ALA A 313 -3.16 -13.30 -7.01
CA ALA A 313 -1.86 -13.01 -7.59
C ALA A 313 -2.01 -12.54 -9.03
N VAL A 314 -1.05 -11.77 -9.51
CA VAL A 314 -0.94 -11.33 -10.89
C VAL A 314 0.47 -11.64 -11.40
N ALA A 315 0.56 -12.15 -12.63
CA ALA A 315 1.82 -12.40 -13.30
C ALA A 315 1.76 -11.86 -14.74
N ASP A 316 2.83 -11.23 -15.17
CA ASP A 316 3.06 -10.95 -16.58
C ASP A 316 3.50 -12.26 -17.27
N VAL A 317 2.65 -12.74 -18.20
CA VAL A 317 2.87 -13.99 -18.93
C VAL A 317 3.96 -13.83 -19.99
N ASN A 318 4.18 -12.62 -20.50
CA ASN A 318 5.22 -12.30 -21.47
C ASN A 318 6.60 -12.23 -20.79
N GLY A 319 6.62 -11.84 -19.52
CA GLY A 319 7.82 -11.67 -18.71
C GLY A 319 8.59 -10.39 -19.06
N GLY A 320 9.58 -10.05 -18.23
CA GLY A 320 10.29 -8.79 -18.35
C GLY A 320 9.57 -7.66 -17.62
N ILE A 321 9.55 -6.46 -18.21
CA ILE A 321 8.75 -5.34 -17.70
C ILE A 321 7.39 -5.33 -18.39
N VAL A 322 6.37 -4.88 -17.66
CA VAL A 322 5.03 -4.72 -18.20
C VAL A 322 5.01 -3.66 -19.31
N GLN A 323 4.52 -4.03 -20.49
CA GLN A 323 4.41 -3.18 -21.67
C GLN A 323 3.03 -3.29 -22.32
N PRO A 324 2.63 -2.33 -23.17
CA PRO A 324 1.39 -2.43 -23.93
C PRO A 324 1.37 -3.70 -24.79
N GLY A 325 0.25 -4.42 -24.75
CA GLY A 325 0.08 -5.70 -25.43
C GLY A 325 0.47 -6.92 -24.60
N ASP A 326 1.15 -6.75 -23.46
CA ASP A 326 1.43 -7.85 -22.55
C ASP A 326 0.15 -8.42 -21.95
N VAL A 327 0.20 -9.70 -21.62
CA VAL A 327 -0.89 -10.46 -21.03
C VAL A 327 -0.60 -10.62 -19.55
N LEU A 328 -1.45 -10.02 -18.71
CA LEU A 328 -1.43 -10.24 -17.28
C LEU A 328 -2.41 -11.36 -16.93
N ARG A 329 -1.93 -12.41 -16.27
CA ARG A 329 -2.76 -13.49 -15.74
C ARG A 329 -3.03 -13.27 -14.27
N TYR A 330 -4.31 -13.16 -13.92
CA TYR A 330 -4.76 -13.22 -12.54
C TYR A 330 -5.00 -14.67 -12.13
N THR A 331 -4.52 -15.05 -10.95
CA THR A 331 -4.81 -16.34 -10.30
C THR A 331 -5.46 -16.06 -8.95
N ILE A 332 -6.64 -16.63 -8.72
CA ILE A 332 -7.39 -16.41 -7.48
C ILE A 332 -7.77 -17.77 -6.87
N THR A 333 -7.40 -17.97 -5.62
CA THR A 333 -7.80 -19.14 -4.82
C THR A 333 -8.76 -18.71 -3.74
N VAL A 334 -9.94 -19.34 -3.71
CA VAL A 334 -10.98 -19.16 -2.69
C VAL A 334 -11.10 -20.46 -1.90
N ALA A 335 -10.89 -20.41 -0.60
CA ALA A 335 -10.90 -21.58 0.26
C ALA A 335 -11.78 -21.38 1.49
N ASN A 336 -12.57 -22.38 1.86
CA ASN A 336 -13.19 -22.45 3.17
C ASN A 336 -12.21 -23.15 4.12
N ASP A 337 -11.77 -22.47 5.18
CA ASP A 337 -10.77 -22.95 6.13
C ASP A 337 -11.13 -24.35 6.66
N ALA A 338 -10.13 -25.20 6.89
CA ALA A 338 -10.34 -26.54 7.46
C ALA A 338 -10.98 -26.48 8.86
N ASN A 339 -10.75 -25.38 9.59
CA ASN A 339 -11.31 -25.09 10.90
C ASN A 339 -12.60 -24.25 10.84
N ALA A 340 -13.16 -24.02 9.65
CA ALA A 340 -14.46 -23.37 9.54
C ALA A 340 -15.55 -24.18 10.23
N TYR A 341 -16.54 -23.47 10.80
CA TYR A 341 -17.65 -24.13 11.48
C TYR A 341 -18.75 -24.58 10.52
N ASP A 342 -18.97 -23.85 9.41
CA ASP A 342 -20.02 -24.14 8.44
C ASP A 342 -19.50 -24.28 7.00
N THR A 343 -20.30 -24.89 6.14
CA THR A 343 -20.10 -24.93 4.70
C THR A 343 -20.46 -23.56 4.10
N ALA A 344 -19.64 -23.06 3.19
CA ALA A 344 -20.00 -21.89 2.39
C ALA A 344 -20.91 -22.34 1.24
N ALA A 345 -22.05 -21.69 1.08
CA ALA A 345 -22.99 -21.94 0.00
C ALA A 345 -23.08 -20.71 -0.92
N ASN A 346 -23.56 -20.94 -2.15
CA ASN A 346 -23.72 -19.91 -3.17
C ASN A 346 -22.45 -19.05 -3.36
N VAL A 347 -21.29 -19.72 -3.43
CA VAL A 347 -19.99 -19.03 -3.52
C VAL A 347 -19.80 -18.47 -4.93
N ILE A 348 -19.73 -17.14 -5.04
CA ILE A 348 -19.60 -16.41 -6.29
C ILE A 348 -18.44 -15.44 -6.18
N LEU A 349 -17.49 -15.50 -7.11
CA LEU A 349 -16.41 -14.54 -7.25
C LEU A 349 -16.76 -13.54 -8.35
N ASN A 350 -16.63 -12.26 -8.07
CA ASN A 350 -16.72 -11.17 -9.03
C ASN A 350 -15.42 -10.37 -9.01
N ASP A 351 -14.92 -10.00 -10.18
CA ASP A 351 -13.63 -9.32 -10.32
C ASP A 351 -13.69 -8.32 -11.47
N LEU A 352 -13.68 -7.03 -11.14
CA LEU A 352 -13.75 -5.96 -12.12
C LEU A 352 -12.40 -5.86 -12.85
N ILE A 353 -12.43 -5.79 -14.18
CA ILE A 353 -11.20 -5.61 -14.96
C ILE A 353 -10.56 -4.27 -14.57
N PRO A 354 -9.29 -4.26 -14.14
CA PRO A 354 -8.65 -3.06 -13.63
C PRO A 354 -8.40 -2.06 -14.76
N ALA A 355 -8.30 -0.78 -14.38
CA ALA A 355 -7.93 0.28 -15.30
C ALA A 355 -6.63 -0.05 -16.05
N TYR A 356 -6.50 0.50 -17.26
CA TYR A 356 -5.36 0.29 -18.16
C TYR A 356 -5.20 -1.14 -18.71
N THR A 357 -6.17 -2.01 -18.49
CA THR A 357 -6.21 -3.34 -19.09
C THR A 357 -7.53 -3.58 -19.81
N THR A 358 -7.55 -4.57 -20.69
CA THR A 358 -8.75 -5.04 -21.38
C THR A 358 -8.85 -6.54 -21.15
N TYR A 359 -10.05 -7.05 -20.81
CA TYR A 359 -10.27 -8.50 -20.69
C TYR A 359 -9.85 -9.23 -21.96
N LYS A 360 -9.17 -10.37 -21.81
CA LYS A 360 -8.81 -11.25 -22.92
C LYS A 360 -9.84 -12.37 -23.06
N PRO A 361 -10.67 -12.38 -24.13
CA PRO A 361 -11.73 -13.36 -24.31
C PRO A 361 -11.26 -14.82 -24.28
N ASN A 362 -12.14 -15.72 -23.82
CA ASN A 362 -11.91 -17.16 -23.72
C ASN A 362 -10.72 -17.53 -22.81
N THR A 363 -10.56 -16.83 -21.68
CA THR A 363 -9.49 -17.12 -20.72
C THR A 363 -9.99 -17.44 -19.31
N LEU A 364 -11.29 -17.68 -19.14
CA LEU A 364 -11.87 -18.08 -17.85
C LEU A 364 -11.60 -19.56 -17.59
N PHE A 365 -10.76 -19.87 -16.61
CA PHE A 365 -10.47 -21.26 -16.20
C PHE A 365 -10.74 -21.48 -14.73
N ILE A 366 -11.25 -22.68 -14.39
CA ILE A 366 -11.30 -23.19 -13.02
C ILE A 366 -10.24 -24.30 -12.92
N THR A 367 -9.04 -23.91 -12.51
CA THR A 367 -7.82 -24.71 -12.69
C THR A 367 -7.62 -25.78 -11.62
N ALA A 368 -8.20 -25.61 -10.42
CA ALA A 368 -8.07 -26.58 -9.31
C ALA A 368 -9.23 -26.48 -8.32
N GLY A 369 -9.43 -27.55 -7.53
CA GLY A 369 -10.37 -27.56 -6.41
C GLY A 369 -11.73 -28.19 -6.70
N ALA A 370 -12.72 -27.89 -5.86
CA ALA A 370 -14.00 -28.60 -5.72
C ALA A 370 -14.89 -28.62 -6.98
N ASN A 371 -14.64 -27.74 -7.95
CA ASN A 371 -15.29 -27.71 -9.25
C ASN A 371 -14.31 -27.45 -10.40
N SER A 372 -13.06 -27.90 -10.27
CA SER A 372 -12.06 -27.78 -11.33
C SER A 372 -12.53 -28.45 -12.62
N SER A 373 -12.17 -27.84 -13.75
CA SER A 373 -12.43 -28.40 -15.08
C SER A 373 -11.26 -28.09 -16.00
N ALA A 374 -10.89 -29.06 -16.84
CA ALA A 374 -9.89 -28.84 -17.89
C ALA A 374 -10.43 -27.98 -19.05
N ALA A 375 -11.75 -27.87 -19.18
CA ALA A 375 -12.38 -27.03 -20.20
C ALA A 375 -12.36 -25.56 -19.77
N VAL A 376 -12.03 -24.69 -20.73
CA VAL A 376 -12.25 -23.24 -20.62
C VAL A 376 -13.75 -22.97 -20.46
N LYS A 377 -14.10 -21.96 -19.66
CA LYS A 377 -15.47 -21.49 -19.49
C LYS A 377 -15.77 -20.42 -20.53
N THR A 378 -17.03 -20.33 -20.96
CA THR A 378 -17.40 -19.37 -21.98
C THR A 378 -17.54 -17.97 -21.38
N ASP A 379 -17.34 -16.96 -22.22
CA ASP A 379 -17.51 -15.56 -21.80
C ASP A 379 -18.99 -15.14 -21.67
N PRO A 380 -19.94 -15.60 -22.52
CA PRO A 380 -21.35 -15.25 -22.37
C PRO A 380 -22.01 -15.82 -21.10
N VAL A 381 -23.14 -15.24 -20.72
CA VAL A 381 -24.01 -15.79 -19.68
C VAL A 381 -24.72 -17.04 -20.21
N ASP A 382 -24.09 -18.21 -20.07
CA ASP A 382 -24.61 -19.50 -20.58
C ASP A 382 -24.65 -20.64 -19.54
N PHE A 383 -24.36 -20.30 -18.28
CA PHE A 383 -24.44 -21.16 -17.09
C PHE A 383 -23.32 -22.21 -16.94
N ASP A 384 -22.18 -22.04 -17.63
CA ASP A 384 -21.04 -22.96 -17.61
C ASP A 384 -19.95 -22.68 -16.54
N GLN A 385 -20.35 -22.02 -15.45
CA GLN A 385 -19.57 -21.68 -14.25
C GLN A 385 -18.68 -20.43 -14.30
N ALA A 386 -18.54 -19.76 -15.44
CA ALA A 386 -17.97 -18.42 -15.48
C ALA A 386 -18.58 -17.59 -16.61
N GLU A 387 -18.37 -16.28 -16.55
CA GLU A 387 -18.78 -15.35 -17.62
C GLU A 387 -18.05 -14.00 -17.48
N PHE A 388 -18.05 -13.22 -18.55
CA PHE A 388 -17.62 -11.83 -18.57
C PHE A 388 -18.82 -10.91 -18.85
N LEU A 389 -19.18 -10.08 -17.87
CA LEU A 389 -20.35 -9.22 -17.94
C LEU A 389 -20.06 -7.87 -17.29
N SER A 390 -20.46 -6.78 -17.94
CA SER A 390 -20.37 -5.42 -17.40
C SER A 390 -18.96 -5.02 -16.94
N GLY A 391 -17.93 -5.48 -17.66
CA GLY A 391 -16.53 -5.17 -17.35
C GLY A 391 -15.93 -5.98 -16.21
N ALA A 392 -16.63 -7.01 -15.71
CA ALA A 392 -16.14 -7.90 -14.68
C ALA A 392 -16.19 -9.36 -15.13
N VAL A 393 -15.22 -10.16 -14.68
CA VAL A 393 -15.35 -11.62 -14.72
C VAL A 393 -16.13 -12.07 -13.50
N ARG A 394 -17.01 -13.06 -13.68
CA ARG A 394 -17.75 -13.71 -12.62
C ARG A 394 -17.55 -15.21 -12.70
N PHE A 395 -17.24 -15.83 -11.57
CA PHE A 395 -17.09 -17.29 -11.45
C PHE A 395 -18.03 -17.83 -10.38
N GLN A 396 -18.71 -18.94 -10.69
CA GLN A 396 -19.47 -19.73 -9.73
C GLN A 396 -18.57 -20.84 -9.18
N LEU A 397 -18.34 -20.86 -7.87
CA LEU A 397 -17.31 -21.68 -7.23
C LEU A 397 -17.92 -22.81 -6.39
N GLY A 398 -17.19 -23.92 -6.26
CA GLY A 398 -17.54 -25.02 -5.38
C GLY A 398 -18.41 -26.12 -6.02
N THR A 399 -18.57 -27.23 -5.32
CA THR A 399 -19.37 -28.37 -5.77
C THR A 399 -20.81 -27.96 -6.02
N GLY A 400 -21.36 -28.34 -7.17
CA GLY A 400 -22.70 -27.97 -7.60
C GLY A 400 -22.82 -26.57 -8.21
N ALA A 401 -21.71 -25.86 -8.41
CA ALA A 401 -21.71 -24.61 -9.16
C ALA A 401 -22.07 -24.85 -10.64
N GLY A 402 -22.85 -23.93 -11.22
CA GLY A 402 -23.36 -24.02 -12.59
C GLY A 402 -24.69 -24.78 -12.71
N GLY A 403 -25.44 -24.53 -13.79
CA GLY A 403 -26.69 -25.25 -14.08
C GLY A 403 -27.98 -24.74 -13.39
N GLY A 404 -28.01 -23.50 -12.89
CA GLY A 404 -29.12 -22.96 -12.09
C GLY A 404 -30.06 -21.97 -12.78
N GLY A 405 -30.05 -21.82 -14.11
CA GLY A 405 -30.83 -20.77 -14.80
C GLY A 405 -30.51 -19.35 -14.30
N PRO A 406 -31.26 -18.32 -14.71
CA PRO A 406 -31.09 -16.97 -14.17
C PRO A 406 -31.74 -16.85 -12.78
N PRO A 407 -31.05 -16.31 -11.75
CA PRO A 407 -29.66 -15.85 -11.74
C PRO A 407 -28.63 -16.98 -11.52
N PRO A 408 -27.35 -16.78 -11.90
CA PRO A 408 -26.29 -17.75 -11.66
C PRO A 408 -26.22 -18.18 -10.20
N VAL A 409 -26.08 -19.49 -9.99
CA VAL A 409 -26.03 -20.10 -8.65
C VAL A 409 -24.61 -20.57 -8.39
N GLY A 410 -23.99 -20.02 -7.34
CA GLY A 410 -22.73 -20.52 -6.81
C GLY A 410 -22.89 -21.90 -6.20
N GLY A 411 -21.80 -22.66 -6.14
CA GLY A 411 -21.77 -23.97 -5.51
C GLY A 411 -21.52 -23.90 -4.01
N THR A 412 -21.09 -25.04 -3.46
CA THR A 412 -20.71 -25.19 -2.05
C THR A 412 -19.22 -25.45 -1.90
N LEU A 413 -18.61 -24.83 -0.89
CA LEU A 413 -17.26 -25.17 -0.42
C LEU A 413 -17.37 -25.65 1.03
N LYS A 414 -17.24 -26.96 1.22
CA LYS A 414 -17.17 -27.56 2.58
C LYS A 414 -15.88 -27.13 3.27
N LYS A 415 -15.81 -27.34 4.58
CA LYS A 415 -14.59 -27.11 5.35
C LYS A 415 -13.37 -27.77 4.69
N GLY A 416 -12.29 -27.01 4.51
CA GLY A 416 -11.06 -27.44 3.85
C GLY A 416 -11.11 -27.55 2.33
N GLU A 417 -12.27 -27.33 1.69
CA GLU A 417 -12.37 -27.27 0.24
C GLU A 417 -12.00 -25.88 -0.29
N PHE A 418 -11.50 -25.86 -1.51
CA PHE A 418 -11.11 -24.64 -2.22
C PHE A 418 -11.44 -24.75 -3.70
N THR A 419 -11.40 -23.61 -4.39
CA THR A 419 -11.41 -23.51 -5.86
C THR A 419 -10.36 -22.48 -6.27
N THR A 420 -9.59 -22.78 -7.32
CA THR A 420 -8.68 -21.82 -7.96
C THR A 420 -9.16 -21.50 -9.37
N VAL A 421 -9.15 -20.22 -9.72
CA VAL A 421 -9.53 -19.70 -11.03
C VAL A 421 -8.43 -18.85 -11.63
N THR A 422 -8.40 -18.75 -12.96
CA THR A 422 -7.56 -17.81 -13.68
C THR A 422 -8.32 -17.09 -14.77
N PHE A 423 -7.92 -15.85 -15.04
CA PHE A 423 -8.32 -15.11 -16.23
C PHE A 423 -7.20 -14.17 -16.67
N ASP A 424 -7.18 -13.85 -17.96
CA ASP A 424 -6.16 -12.98 -18.55
C ASP A 424 -6.74 -11.63 -18.93
N VAL A 425 -5.89 -10.60 -18.85
CA VAL A 425 -6.15 -9.27 -19.40
C VAL A 425 -4.96 -8.83 -20.24
N THR A 426 -5.19 -7.99 -21.23
CA THR A 426 -4.14 -7.36 -22.04
C THR A 426 -3.89 -5.94 -21.56
N VAL A 427 -2.63 -5.53 -21.44
CA VAL A 427 -2.23 -4.18 -21.06
C VAL A 427 -2.47 -3.21 -22.21
N ASN A 428 -3.16 -2.09 -21.94
CA ASN A 428 -3.48 -1.08 -22.94
C ASN A 428 -2.29 -0.12 -23.15
N SER A 429 -2.20 0.52 -24.32
CA SER A 429 -1.13 1.48 -24.66
C SER A 429 -1.11 2.77 -23.85
N GLY A 430 -2.15 3.04 -23.04
CA GLY A 430 -2.31 4.27 -22.26
C GLY A 430 -2.06 4.12 -20.76
N PHE A 431 -1.30 3.12 -20.30
CA PHE A 431 -0.98 3.06 -18.86
C PHE A 431 -0.06 4.22 -18.46
N PRO A 432 -0.23 4.82 -17.27
CA PRO A 432 0.62 5.90 -16.82
C PRO A 432 1.99 5.37 -16.40
N SER A 433 3.04 6.18 -16.63
CA SER A 433 4.39 5.88 -16.15
C SER A 433 4.38 5.58 -14.65
N GLU A 434 5.03 4.47 -14.26
CA GLU A 434 5.17 4.04 -12.86
C GLU A 434 3.87 3.78 -12.08
N ALA A 435 2.72 3.72 -12.76
CA ALA A 435 1.46 3.40 -12.10
C ALA A 435 1.41 1.95 -11.59
N LEU A 436 0.54 1.71 -10.61
CA LEU A 436 0.17 0.36 -10.18
C LEU A 436 -1.12 -0.07 -10.88
N ILE A 437 -1.07 -1.18 -11.62
CA ILE A 437 -2.28 -1.87 -12.06
C ILE A 437 -2.74 -2.72 -10.88
N LYS A 438 -3.64 -2.16 -10.06
CA LYS A 438 -4.24 -2.83 -8.91
C LYS A 438 -5.59 -3.44 -9.28
N ASN A 439 -5.79 -4.69 -8.88
CA ASN A 439 -7.03 -5.41 -9.12
C ASN A 439 -7.55 -6.09 -7.85
N THR A 440 -8.85 -6.00 -7.58
CA THR A 440 -9.51 -6.51 -6.36
C THR A 440 -10.64 -7.47 -6.69
N ALA A 441 -10.53 -8.71 -6.20
CA ALA A 441 -11.58 -9.70 -6.27
C ALA A 441 -12.54 -9.53 -5.08
N VAL A 442 -13.83 -9.77 -5.32
CA VAL A 442 -14.88 -9.81 -4.30
C VAL A 442 -15.58 -11.17 -4.39
N VAL A 443 -15.58 -11.92 -3.30
CA VAL A 443 -16.27 -13.19 -3.17
C VAL A 443 -17.49 -12.99 -2.28
N SER A 444 -18.69 -13.27 -2.79
CA SER A 444 -19.90 -13.35 -1.99
C SER A 444 -20.28 -14.81 -1.75
N PHE A 445 -20.79 -15.10 -0.55
CA PHE A 445 -21.21 -16.43 -0.15
C PHE A 445 -22.26 -16.32 0.96
N THR A 446 -22.92 -17.43 1.26
CA THR A 446 -23.79 -17.55 2.43
C THR A 446 -23.31 -18.67 3.34
N SER A 447 -23.63 -18.58 4.64
CA SER A 447 -23.62 -19.75 5.51
C SER A 447 -24.68 -20.74 5.01
N GLN A 448 -24.30 -22.01 4.81
CA GLN A 448 -25.25 -23.05 4.41
C GLN A 448 -26.36 -23.25 5.45
N PHE A 449 -26.03 -23.13 6.73
CA PHE A 449 -26.98 -23.35 7.82
C PHE A 449 -27.87 -22.15 8.09
N THR A 450 -27.30 -20.96 8.28
CA THR A 450 -28.06 -19.77 8.67
C THR A 450 -28.62 -19.00 7.47
N GLY A 451 -28.08 -19.22 6.27
CA GLY A 451 -28.39 -18.41 5.08
C GLY A 451 -27.81 -16.99 5.12
N GLN A 452 -27.07 -16.62 6.17
CA GLN A 452 -26.52 -15.28 6.33
C GLN A 452 -25.50 -14.98 5.22
N PRO A 453 -25.60 -13.82 4.55
CA PRO A 453 -24.67 -13.42 3.50
C PRO A 453 -23.39 -12.84 4.07
N PHE A 454 -22.27 -13.14 3.41
CA PHE A 454 -20.94 -12.63 3.74
C PHE A 454 -20.17 -12.28 2.47
N THR A 455 -19.14 -11.48 2.63
CA THR A 455 -18.19 -11.14 1.57
C THR A 455 -16.75 -11.30 2.05
N ALA A 456 -15.85 -11.59 1.12
CA ALA A 456 -14.41 -11.59 1.32
C ALA A 456 -13.73 -10.96 0.10
N THR A 457 -12.57 -10.32 0.29
CA THR A 457 -11.87 -9.64 -0.79
C THR A 457 -10.38 -9.94 -0.78
N ALA A 458 -9.74 -9.89 -1.94
CA ALA A 458 -8.28 -9.89 -2.07
C ALA A 458 -7.83 -9.01 -3.23
N SER A 459 -6.72 -8.31 -3.07
CA SER A 459 -6.11 -7.50 -4.12
C SER A 459 -4.75 -8.05 -4.54
N ALA A 460 -4.40 -7.83 -5.81
CA ALA A 460 -3.04 -7.97 -6.31
C ALA A 460 -2.70 -6.75 -7.16
N GLU A 461 -1.42 -6.40 -7.24
CA GLU A 461 -0.95 -5.27 -8.03
C GLU A 461 0.35 -5.61 -8.74
N ILE A 462 0.56 -4.97 -9.90
CA ILE A 462 1.81 -5.04 -10.65
C ILE A 462 2.19 -3.62 -11.09
N LYS A 463 3.49 -3.30 -10.98
CA LYS A 463 4.02 -1.97 -11.30
C LYS A 463 4.32 -1.85 -12.79
N CYS A 464 3.83 -0.78 -13.41
CA CYS A 464 4.23 -0.36 -14.75
C CYS A 464 5.66 0.23 -14.72
N PRO A 465 6.47 0.02 -15.77
CA PRO A 465 7.79 0.64 -15.86
C PRO A 465 7.70 2.16 -16.02
N PRO A 466 8.81 2.89 -15.82
CA PRO A 466 8.93 4.25 -16.32
C PRO A 466 8.76 4.28 -17.85
N VAL A 467 8.03 5.27 -18.34
CA VAL A 467 7.78 5.49 -19.77
C VAL A 467 8.55 6.71 -20.25
N ALA A 468 9.55 6.50 -21.10
CA ALA A 468 10.37 7.54 -21.72
C ALA A 468 10.38 7.34 -23.24
N ASP A 469 10.01 8.38 -24.00
CA ASP A 469 9.97 8.38 -25.46
C ASP A 469 11.25 9.04 -25.96
N LEU A 470 12.21 8.24 -26.42
CA LEU A 470 13.48 8.76 -26.91
C LEU A 470 13.37 9.07 -28.40
N ALA A 471 13.98 10.16 -28.82
CA ALA A 471 14.13 10.49 -30.24
C ALA A 471 15.57 10.87 -30.52
N ILE A 472 16.08 10.51 -31.69
CA ILE A 472 17.42 10.92 -32.13
C ILE A 472 17.34 11.68 -33.46
N VAL A 473 18.13 12.74 -33.56
CA VAL A 473 18.36 13.49 -34.80
C VAL A 473 19.86 13.55 -35.05
N LYS A 474 20.27 13.13 -36.26
CA LYS A 474 21.63 13.20 -36.73
C LYS A 474 21.73 14.23 -37.85
N THR A 475 22.73 15.12 -37.77
CA THR A 475 22.97 16.12 -38.80
C THR A 475 24.46 16.35 -39.03
N ASP A 476 24.82 16.69 -40.27
CA ASP A 476 26.06 17.39 -40.60
C ASP A 476 25.73 18.83 -41.06
N PRO A 477 26.14 19.88 -40.32
CA PRO A 477 25.72 21.25 -40.64
C PRO A 477 26.18 21.76 -42.02
N SER A 478 27.24 21.20 -42.59
CA SER A 478 27.76 21.60 -43.91
C SER A 478 26.98 20.99 -45.08
N GLY A 479 26.25 19.88 -44.86
CA GLY A 479 25.59 19.05 -45.88
C GLY A 479 26.55 18.47 -46.93
N THR A 480 27.85 18.72 -46.77
CA THR A 480 28.90 18.44 -47.75
C THR A 480 30.22 18.13 -47.05
N TYR A 481 31.04 17.29 -47.68
CA TYR A 481 32.37 16.95 -47.18
C TYR A 481 33.42 17.02 -48.28
N VAL A 482 34.68 17.26 -47.89
CA VAL A 482 35.84 17.21 -48.77
C VAL A 482 36.67 15.97 -48.39
N PRO A 483 36.86 14.98 -49.27
CA PRO A 483 37.76 13.85 -49.03
C PRO A 483 39.14 14.33 -48.54
N GLY A 484 39.64 13.70 -47.48
CA GLY A 484 40.90 14.09 -46.82
C GLY A 484 40.78 15.22 -45.79
N GLN A 485 39.57 15.71 -45.48
CA GLN A 485 39.28 16.67 -44.41
C GLN A 485 38.28 16.11 -43.40
N ASP A 486 38.34 16.58 -42.16
CA ASP A 486 37.44 16.15 -41.09
C ASP A 486 35.97 16.49 -41.40
N LEU A 487 35.08 15.56 -41.12
CA LEU A 487 33.63 15.69 -41.16
C LEU A 487 33.07 15.45 -39.75
N THR A 488 32.28 16.39 -39.23
CA THR A 488 31.70 16.29 -37.89
C THR A 488 30.18 16.16 -37.95
N TYR A 489 29.65 15.11 -37.34
CA TYR A 489 28.23 14.89 -37.13
C TYR A 489 27.80 15.34 -35.73
N THR A 490 26.59 15.88 -35.62
CA THR A 490 25.91 16.13 -34.34
C THR A 490 24.78 15.13 -34.15
N LEU A 491 24.78 14.43 -33.01
CA LEU A 491 23.77 13.44 -32.60
C LEU A 491 22.97 14.00 -31.43
N THR A 492 21.73 14.41 -31.65
CA THR A 492 20.88 15.01 -30.61
C THR A 492 19.83 14.00 -30.16
N VAL A 493 19.87 13.63 -28.88
CA VAL A 493 18.86 12.78 -28.23
C VAL A 493 17.91 13.65 -27.43
N THR A 494 16.61 13.43 -27.61
CA THR A 494 15.53 14.10 -26.87
C THR A 494 14.70 13.05 -26.13
N ASN A 495 14.25 13.36 -24.91
CA ASN A 495 13.23 12.57 -24.21
C ASN A 495 11.87 13.29 -24.29
N ASN A 496 10.99 12.85 -25.17
CA ASN A 496 9.63 13.34 -25.33
C ASN A 496 8.63 12.73 -24.32
N GLY A 497 9.08 11.75 -23.53
CA GLY A 497 8.23 10.99 -22.61
C GLY A 497 8.03 11.68 -21.26
N PRO A 498 7.08 11.19 -20.46
CA PRO A 498 6.76 11.75 -19.15
C PRO A 498 7.78 11.40 -18.06
N ALA A 499 8.51 10.28 -18.18
CA ALA A 499 9.51 9.87 -17.18
C ALA A 499 10.91 10.35 -17.56
N ALA A 500 11.72 10.67 -16.54
CA ALA A 500 13.16 10.85 -16.75
C ALA A 500 13.82 9.51 -17.07
N VAL A 501 14.86 9.54 -17.91
CA VAL A 501 15.64 8.35 -18.29
C VAL A 501 17.12 8.62 -18.10
N THR A 502 17.84 7.68 -17.51
CA THR A 502 19.30 7.77 -17.31
C THR A 502 19.98 6.61 -18.00
N GLY A 503 21.04 6.88 -18.75
CA GLY A 503 21.84 5.83 -19.36
C GLY A 503 21.24 5.23 -20.62
N ALA A 504 20.41 5.97 -21.37
CA ALA A 504 20.06 5.59 -22.74
C ALA A 504 21.33 5.51 -23.61
N VAL A 505 21.37 4.54 -24.51
CA VAL A 505 22.55 4.20 -25.31
C VAL A 505 22.36 4.66 -26.75
N VAL A 506 23.29 5.46 -27.25
CA VAL A 506 23.34 5.89 -28.66
C VAL A 506 24.40 5.07 -29.39
N SER A 507 24.11 4.58 -30.59
CA SER A 507 25.07 3.86 -31.43
C SER A 507 25.12 4.45 -32.84
N ASP A 508 26.32 4.59 -33.40
CA ASP A 508 26.57 5.15 -34.74
C ASP A 508 27.66 4.33 -35.45
N GLU A 509 27.34 3.72 -36.59
CA GLU A 509 28.32 2.96 -37.39
C GLU A 509 28.97 3.86 -38.43
N LEU A 510 30.30 4.00 -38.36
CA LEU A 510 31.03 4.92 -39.23
C LEU A 510 30.91 4.50 -40.71
N PRO A 511 30.54 5.44 -41.61
CA PRO A 511 30.41 5.16 -43.04
C PRO A 511 31.67 4.52 -43.62
N VAL A 512 31.51 3.58 -44.53
CA VAL A 512 32.64 2.94 -45.23
C VAL A 512 33.49 4.01 -45.93
N GLY A 513 34.82 3.84 -45.87
CA GLY A 513 35.75 4.83 -46.42
C GLY A 513 36.09 6.00 -45.49
N THR A 514 35.55 6.00 -44.27
CA THR A 514 35.94 6.93 -43.19
C THR A 514 36.74 6.22 -42.09
N THR A 515 37.52 7.01 -41.35
CA THR A 515 38.21 6.60 -40.11
C THR A 515 37.78 7.51 -38.96
N LEU A 516 37.80 6.99 -37.73
CA LEU A 516 37.49 7.82 -36.57
C LEU A 516 38.61 8.84 -36.33
N VAL A 517 38.24 10.11 -36.15
CA VAL A 517 39.15 11.15 -35.65
C VAL A 517 38.94 11.35 -34.16
N ASP A 518 37.70 11.67 -33.76
CA ASP A 518 37.34 11.86 -32.36
C ASP A 518 35.89 11.49 -32.09
N ALA A 519 35.68 10.63 -31.09
CA ALA A 519 34.37 10.24 -30.61
C ALA A 519 33.83 11.16 -29.49
N HIS A 520 34.56 12.21 -29.09
CA HIS A 520 34.10 13.22 -28.11
C HIS A 520 33.40 12.64 -26.86
N GLY A 521 34.01 11.60 -26.25
CA GLY A 521 33.48 10.92 -25.06
C GLY A 521 32.70 9.63 -25.34
N GLY A 522 32.47 9.28 -26.61
CA GLY A 522 31.99 7.96 -27.01
C GLY A 522 33.08 6.88 -27.01
N SER A 523 32.67 5.62 -26.94
CA SER A 523 33.56 4.45 -27.04
C SER A 523 33.51 3.87 -28.46
N TYR A 524 34.66 3.63 -29.08
CA TYR A 524 34.75 3.09 -30.44
C TYR A 524 35.12 1.61 -30.48
N ASN A 525 34.34 0.81 -31.21
CA ASN A 525 34.66 -0.56 -31.55
C ASN A 525 35.17 -0.63 -33.01
N PRO A 526 36.47 -0.88 -33.24
CA PRO A 526 37.04 -0.92 -34.58
C PRO A 526 36.59 -2.14 -35.40
N VAL A 527 36.13 -3.22 -34.78
CA VAL A 527 35.67 -4.43 -35.47
C VAL A 527 34.32 -4.19 -36.14
N THR A 528 33.39 -3.56 -35.44
CA THR A 528 32.05 -3.25 -35.96
C THR A 528 31.97 -1.83 -36.54
N ARG A 529 33.04 -1.05 -36.46
CA ARG A 529 33.10 0.37 -36.82
C ARG A 529 32.06 1.24 -36.10
N THR A 530 31.67 0.87 -34.88
CA THR A 530 30.59 1.54 -34.14
C THR A 530 31.13 2.43 -33.03
N VAL A 531 30.62 3.66 -32.92
CA VAL A 531 30.79 4.53 -31.76
C VAL A 531 29.54 4.45 -30.89
N THR A 532 29.73 4.27 -29.58
CA THR A 532 28.65 4.19 -28.60
C THR A 532 28.75 5.31 -27.57
N TYR A 533 27.65 5.98 -27.30
CA TYR A 533 27.51 6.98 -26.23
C TYR A 533 26.49 6.52 -25.20
N THR A 534 26.62 7.05 -23.98
CA THR A 534 25.63 6.87 -22.92
C THR A 534 25.18 8.24 -22.43
N THR A 535 23.87 8.44 -22.37
CA THR A 535 23.28 9.69 -21.87
C THR A 535 23.42 9.80 -20.35
N GLY A 536 23.46 11.03 -19.85
CA GLY A 536 23.24 11.31 -18.43
C GLY A 536 21.76 11.12 -18.06
N SER A 537 21.32 11.78 -16.99
CA SER A 537 19.89 11.87 -16.70
C SER A 537 19.21 12.87 -17.63
N LEU A 538 18.35 12.39 -18.52
CA LEU A 538 17.46 13.18 -19.35
C LEU A 538 16.09 13.28 -18.69
N ALA A 539 15.77 14.45 -18.13
CA ALA A 539 14.42 14.75 -17.63
C ALA A 539 13.38 14.71 -18.77
N ALA A 540 12.08 14.76 -18.43
CA ALA A 540 11.02 14.93 -19.41
C ALA A 540 11.24 16.24 -20.21
N GLY A 541 11.24 16.14 -21.54
CA GLY A 541 11.60 17.23 -22.47
C GLY A 541 13.10 17.55 -22.53
N GLY A 542 13.95 16.80 -21.82
CA GLY A 542 15.40 16.99 -21.80
C GLY A 542 16.07 16.63 -23.13
N VAL A 543 17.19 17.30 -23.42
CA VAL A 543 17.96 17.13 -24.65
C VAL A 543 19.45 16.98 -24.32
N GLN A 544 20.14 16.05 -24.98
CA GLN A 544 21.60 15.90 -24.92
C GLN A 544 22.17 15.69 -26.32
N ALA A 545 23.24 16.40 -26.65
CA ALA A 545 23.94 16.29 -27.93
C ALA A 545 25.32 15.64 -27.78
N PHE A 546 25.71 14.84 -28.76
CA PHE A 546 27.04 14.24 -28.90
C PHE A 546 27.65 14.65 -30.25
N LEU A 547 28.98 14.79 -30.29
CA LEU A 547 29.73 15.11 -31.51
C LEU A 547 30.53 13.90 -31.97
N LEU A 548 30.57 13.65 -33.27
CA LEU A 548 31.34 12.57 -33.87
C LEU A 548 32.12 13.09 -35.07
N THR A 549 33.45 13.09 -34.98
CA THR A 549 34.33 13.53 -36.07
C THR A 549 35.02 12.34 -36.72
N VAL A 550 34.89 12.27 -38.04
CA VAL A 550 35.48 11.24 -38.90
C VAL A 550 36.31 11.87 -40.00
N LEU A 551 37.29 11.13 -40.52
CA LEU A 551 38.11 11.50 -41.66
C LEU A 551 37.76 10.59 -42.84
N PRO A 552 37.03 11.10 -43.86
CA PRO A 552 36.88 10.43 -45.14
C PRO A 552 38.23 10.33 -45.86
N ALA A 553 38.56 9.16 -46.40
CA ALA A 553 39.80 8.95 -47.14
C ALA A 553 39.93 9.94 -48.32
N SER A 554 41.15 10.39 -48.65
CA SER A 554 41.38 11.35 -49.75
C SER A 554 40.91 10.83 -51.11
N SER A 555 40.88 9.51 -51.28
CA SER A 555 40.42 8.79 -52.47
C SER A 555 38.91 8.57 -52.54
N LEU A 556 38.16 8.93 -51.49
CA LEU A 556 36.74 8.64 -51.41
C LEU A 556 35.95 9.42 -52.47
N THR A 557 34.99 8.75 -53.09
CA THR A 557 34.10 9.31 -54.11
C THR A 557 32.65 9.00 -53.77
N GLY A 558 31.74 9.92 -54.08
CA GLY A 558 30.30 9.74 -53.87
C GLY A 558 29.84 10.15 -52.46
N ASP A 559 28.53 10.32 -52.32
CA ASP A 559 27.93 10.81 -51.08
C ASP A 559 28.11 9.81 -49.92
N LEU A 560 28.24 10.35 -48.71
CA LEU A 560 28.22 9.56 -47.48
C LEU A 560 26.80 9.49 -46.93
N THR A 561 26.44 8.33 -46.40
CA THR A 561 25.22 8.14 -45.60
C THR A 561 25.65 7.60 -44.25
N ASN A 562 25.21 8.23 -43.16
CA ASN A 562 25.50 7.79 -41.81
C ASN A 562 24.22 7.68 -40.97
N THR A 563 24.09 6.62 -40.18
CA THR A 563 22.88 6.32 -39.41
C THR A 563 23.22 6.12 -37.94
N ALA A 564 22.47 6.78 -37.06
CA ALA A 564 22.54 6.60 -35.62
C ALA A 564 21.23 6.09 -35.04
N THR A 565 21.32 5.35 -33.95
CA THR A 565 20.18 4.82 -33.19
C THR A 565 20.30 5.17 -31.72
N VAL A 566 19.17 5.26 -31.02
CA VAL A 566 19.13 5.39 -29.56
C VAL A 566 18.21 4.32 -28.97
N VAL A 567 18.60 3.78 -27.81
CA VAL A 567 17.87 2.70 -27.12
C VAL A 567 17.74 3.06 -25.64
N ALA A 568 16.52 2.93 -25.10
CA ALA A 568 16.25 3.09 -23.68
C ALA A 568 16.95 2.01 -22.83
N PRO A 569 17.38 2.32 -21.59
CA PRO A 569 17.99 1.35 -20.70
C PRO A 569 16.98 0.27 -20.28
N ALA A 570 17.51 -0.88 -19.83
CA ALA A 570 16.68 -1.97 -19.30
C ALA A 570 15.77 -1.47 -18.17
N GLY A 571 14.52 -1.91 -18.17
CA GLY A 571 13.52 -1.48 -17.20
C GLY A 571 12.68 -0.28 -17.63
N THR A 572 13.01 0.41 -18.74
CA THR A 572 12.26 1.56 -19.26
C THR A 572 11.51 1.17 -20.53
N TYR A 573 10.26 1.60 -20.66
CA TYR A 573 9.47 1.40 -21.86
C TYR A 573 9.50 2.64 -22.75
N ASP A 574 9.88 2.44 -24.01
CA ASP A 574 9.79 3.45 -25.06
C ASP A 574 8.56 3.19 -25.97
N PRO A 575 7.55 4.08 -25.91
CA PRO A 575 6.29 3.89 -26.61
C PRO A 575 6.39 4.16 -28.13
N ASP A 576 7.32 4.99 -28.59
CA ASP A 576 7.52 5.28 -30.01
C ASP A 576 8.94 4.89 -30.42
N LYS A 577 9.08 3.78 -31.14
CA LYS A 577 10.40 3.34 -31.64
C LYS A 577 10.72 3.89 -33.02
N THR A 578 9.81 4.64 -33.64
CA THR A 578 9.96 5.11 -35.03
C THR A 578 10.89 6.32 -35.14
N ASN A 579 11.05 7.06 -34.05
CA ASN A 579 11.94 8.22 -33.90
C ASN A 579 13.32 7.85 -33.29
N ASN A 580 13.57 6.57 -33.00
CA ASN A 580 14.80 6.06 -32.41
C ASN A 580 15.94 5.80 -33.41
N THR A 581 15.80 6.25 -34.66
CA THR A 581 16.82 6.13 -35.70
C THR A 581 16.84 7.39 -36.57
N SER A 582 18.04 7.87 -36.90
CA SER A 582 18.22 9.04 -37.76
C SER A 582 19.36 8.83 -38.74
N THR A 583 19.13 9.18 -40.00
CA THR A 583 20.08 9.03 -41.10
C THR A 583 20.38 10.40 -41.71
N ASP A 584 21.65 10.71 -41.83
CA ASP A 584 22.16 11.92 -42.47
C ASP A 584 22.88 11.57 -43.77
N LYS A 585 22.71 12.40 -44.80
CA LYS A 585 23.32 12.23 -46.12
C LYS A 585 24.18 13.44 -46.46
N THR A 586 25.47 13.22 -46.60
CA THR A 586 26.46 14.26 -46.82
C THR A 586 27.03 14.18 -48.25
N THR A 587 26.94 15.28 -49.01
CA THR A 587 27.37 15.29 -50.42
C THR A 587 28.87 15.47 -50.59
N CYS A 588 29.49 14.66 -51.45
CA CYS A 588 30.92 14.75 -51.71
C CYS A 588 31.28 15.98 -52.58
N LYS A 589 32.29 16.76 -52.16
CA LYS A 589 32.87 17.87 -52.92
C LYS A 589 34.40 17.77 -52.95
N PRO A 590 34.98 16.92 -53.82
CA PRO A 590 36.43 16.76 -53.93
C PRO A 590 37.15 18.06 -54.26
N GLN A 591 38.31 18.28 -53.64
CA GLN A 591 39.18 19.43 -53.89
C GLN A 591 40.62 18.98 -54.14
N ALA A 592 41.11 19.24 -55.34
CA ALA A 592 42.51 19.04 -55.71
C ALA A 592 43.19 20.39 -56.01
N ASN A 593 44.47 20.49 -55.66
CA ASN A 593 45.30 21.66 -55.98
C ASN A 593 46.55 21.19 -56.73
N LEU A 594 46.46 21.20 -58.06
CA LEU A 594 47.50 20.70 -58.95
C LEU A 594 48.54 21.78 -59.27
N ALA A 595 49.80 21.45 -59.05
CA ALA A 595 50.94 22.21 -59.53
C ALA A 595 51.70 21.40 -60.58
N ILE A 596 52.23 22.07 -61.61
CA ILE A 596 53.03 21.43 -62.66
C ILE A 596 54.39 22.12 -62.77
N LYS A 597 55.45 21.33 -62.84
CA LYS A 597 56.83 21.81 -63.02
C LYS A 597 57.45 21.07 -64.20
N LYS A 598 57.92 21.83 -65.19
CA LYS A 598 58.69 21.30 -66.33
C LYS A 598 60.15 21.71 -66.18
N THR A 599 61.05 20.75 -66.31
CA THR A 599 62.50 20.99 -66.32
C THR A 599 63.12 20.33 -67.55
N ALA A 600 64.20 20.93 -68.07
CA ALA A 600 64.94 20.41 -69.22
C ALA A 600 66.33 19.99 -68.76
N ASN A 601 66.83 18.85 -69.23
CA ASN A 601 68.20 18.41 -69.00
C ASN A 601 68.79 17.80 -70.29
N PRO A 602 69.91 18.36 -70.82
CA PRO A 602 70.56 19.61 -70.39
C PRO A 602 69.71 20.85 -70.71
N THR A 603 69.97 21.98 -70.03
CA THR A 603 69.22 23.24 -70.19
C THR A 603 69.56 24.01 -71.47
N THR A 604 70.53 23.53 -72.25
CA THR A 604 70.95 24.09 -73.54
C THR A 604 70.94 23.00 -74.60
N VAL A 605 70.46 23.33 -75.79
CA VAL A 605 70.34 22.40 -76.92
C VAL A 605 71.27 22.79 -78.06
N THR A 606 71.95 21.81 -78.63
CA THR A 606 72.74 21.92 -79.87
C THR A 606 71.94 21.31 -81.03
N ALA A 607 71.83 22.05 -82.13
CA ALA A 607 71.12 21.60 -83.33
C ALA A 607 71.70 20.27 -83.86
N GLY A 608 70.84 19.28 -84.10
CA GLY A 608 71.22 17.93 -84.55
C GLY A 608 71.69 16.97 -83.43
N GLY A 609 71.73 17.41 -82.17
CA GLY A 609 72.09 16.56 -81.03
C GLY A 609 70.94 15.68 -80.51
N SER A 610 71.27 14.72 -79.65
CA SER A 610 70.32 13.81 -78.97
C SER A 610 70.53 13.81 -77.44
N GLY A 611 69.60 13.20 -76.69
CA GLY A 611 69.71 13.07 -75.23
C GLY A 611 69.09 14.21 -74.40
N TYR A 612 68.23 15.05 -75.01
CA TYR A 612 67.48 16.08 -74.30
C TYR A 612 66.23 15.49 -73.66
N THR A 613 66.07 15.68 -72.36
CA THR A 613 64.92 15.20 -71.60
C THR A 613 64.13 16.35 -71.02
N TYR A 614 62.80 16.31 -71.18
CA TYR A 614 61.89 17.15 -70.41
C TYR A 614 61.27 16.30 -69.31
N GLN A 615 61.53 16.65 -68.05
CA GLN A 615 60.85 16.04 -66.91
C GLN A 615 59.69 16.94 -66.52
N ILE A 616 58.47 16.39 -66.57
CA ILE A 616 57.26 17.05 -66.09
C ILE A 616 56.84 16.38 -64.79
N THR A 617 56.81 17.15 -63.71
CA THR A 617 56.29 16.69 -62.41
C THR A 617 54.97 17.37 -62.15
N VAL A 618 53.92 16.56 -61.93
CA VAL A 618 52.62 17.04 -61.44
C VAL A 618 52.52 16.72 -59.95
N THR A 619 52.10 17.67 -59.15
CA THR A 619 51.93 17.50 -57.70
C THR A 619 50.52 17.94 -57.32
N ASN A 620 49.76 17.05 -56.67
CA ASN A 620 48.53 17.43 -56.00
C ASN A 620 48.82 17.79 -54.55
N THR A 621 48.61 19.04 -54.19
CA THR A 621 48.73 19.57 -52.82
C THR A 621 47.36 19.82 -52.18
N GLY A 622 46.28 19.46 -52.86
CA GLY A 622 44.92 19.51 -52.33
C GLY A 622 44.62 18.31 -51.43
N PRO A 623 43.57 18.41 -50.59
CA PRO A 623 43.24 17.35 -49.63
C PRO A 623 42.65 16.09 -50.27
N SER A 624 42.01 16.20 -51.43
CA SER A 624 41.40 15.07 -52.14
C SER A 624 42.28 14.60 -53.29
N ASP A 625 42.21 13.32 -53.61
CA ASP A 625 42.88 12.75 -54.77
C ASP A 625 42.35 13.41 -56.05
N ALA A 626 43.27 13.89 -56.90
CA ALA A 626 42.91 14.47 -58.18
C ALA A 626 42.46 13.37 -59.15
N GLN A 627 41.23 13.47 -59.64
CA GLN A 627 40.69 12.53 -60.61
C GLN A 627 40.89 13.03 -62.04
N THR A 628 41.06 12.08 -62.97
CA THR A 628 41.17 12.34 -64.41
C THR A 628 42.18 13.44 -64.79
N VAL A 629 43.33 13.47 -64.13
CA VAL A 629 44.41 14.42 -64.45
C VAL A 629 44.97 14.11 -65.83
N SER A 630 44.97 15.09 -66.73
CA SER A 630 45.63 15.00 -68.03
C SER A 630 46.67 16.11 -68.18
N VAL A 631 47.82 15.77 -68.75
CA VAL A 631 48.90 16.71 -69.03
C VAL A 631 49.13 16.76 -70.52
N VAL A 632 49.08 17.96 -71.09
CA VAL A 632 49.41 18.20 -72.49
C VAL A 632 50.67 19.05 -72.52
N ASP A 633 51.73 18.49 -73.11
CA ASP A 633 52.96 19.20 -73.37
C ASP A 633 53.24 19.21 -74.88
N THR A 634 53.35 20.41 -75.45
CA THR A 634 53.64 20.59 -76.87
C THR A 634 55.13 20.80 -77.05
N LEU A 635 55.78 19.92 -77.83
CA LEU A 635 57.21 20.06 -78.11
C LEU A 635 57.48 21.36 -78.90
N PRO A 636 58.58 22.08 -78.60
CA PRO A 636 59.00 23.22 -79.41
C PRO A 636 59.29 22.81 -80.86
N ALA A 637 59.08 23.74 -81.80
CA ALA A 637 59.39 23.51 -83.21
C ALA A 637 60.86 23.08 -83.41
N GLY A 638 61.08 22.06 -84.24
CA GLY A 638 62.41 21.49 -84.50
C GLY A 638 62.84 20.36 -83.56
N PHE A 639 62.03 20.02 -82.56
CA PHE A 639 62.23 18.84 -81.72
C PHE A 639 61.44 17.64 -82.27
N THR A 640 61.98 16.44 -82.11
CA THR A 640 61.28 15.17 -82.39
C THR A 640 61.38 14.29 -81.16
N ALA A 641 60.24 13.81 -80.65
CA ALA A 641 60.23 12.87 -79.53
C ALA A 641 60.86 11.54 -79.96
N THR A 642 61.83 11.05 -79.20
CA THR A 642 62.45 9.73 -79.44
C THR A 642 61.98 8.68 -78.43
N ALA A 643 61.52 9.09 -77.25
CA ALA A 643 60.95 8.25 -76.21
C ALA A 643 60.11 9.10 -75.25
N TYR A 644 59.19 8.45 -74.55
CA TYR A 644 58.46 9.01 -73.41
C TYR A 644 58.27 7.87 -72.40
N ASP A 645 58.33 8.21 -71.11
CA ASP A 645 58.12 7.32 -69.97
C ASP A 645 57.25 8.06 -68.94
N GLN A 646 56.33 7.36 -68.26
CA GLN A 646 55.38 7.94 -67.30
C GLN A 646 55.73 7.60 -65.87
#